data_AF-R1DP56-F1
#
_entry.id   AF-R1DP56-F1
#
_cell.length_a   1.000
_cell.length_b   1.000
_cell.length_c   1.000
_cell.angle_alpha   90.00
_cell.angle_beta   90.00
_cell.angle_gamma   90.00
#
_symmetry.space_group_name_H-M   'P 1'
#
loop_
_entity.id
_entity.type
_entity.pdbx_description
1 polymer ?
#
loop_
_entity_poly.entity_id
_entity_poly.type
_entity_poly.pdbx_seq_one_letter_code
_entity_poly.pdbx_strand_id
1 'polypeptide(L)'
;MSDQSRMELLEQEIATLHLALEQKGMNTKMTKDVFGRTFAVPVDDEHKATLLFPVMFNNTFPYIIPNVAQPHMRAFWAATFGFFSTFFSVFAPAALMPTLKKDKSDGGLDLTPQDIADSGALAVSFTIIMRILAGPLCDKFGARWTFFGLLWIGIPGIVLLAFAEGATELKAARAIIGLSLASFVTCQVWCSQMFAKSIVGTANATAGGWGNLGGGVTQLVMPLIYEGILQSQDQDVDKSWRLCMIVPAALHVISSLCVISGQDLPDGNYRELEKSGAKNKTSGCKTAMIGFSNINAWILFIGYAFCFGVELTMNNKGVLYFYKYYGVPQRMAGIYGSIFGLMNIFARSWGGILSDTMNAKYGMRGRIWAMWVIQALEGLMCIILGLISISKPSPTRMYKDQASLGPWTGGFSGGLTDVSWTKAKGAGDCSVLESFLAGNTVDWAGEGLAPYTCAPANDGDGMWGQFNSTLAPSGYPYTYGLGGPDGYPYTYTITAQKGAWDYDEIGGGYFDTNTNEQVPGIGGVWLNYGTAQVAKVVLPTVEPFIMVGDYGYRPEGDECVANTDGLLGTALTVMVFFSIFVQMSEGLHFGIVPYVSRPALGVVSGMVGAGGNLGAVIGTRGIIAPDVDVDAGFIILGAVIMATSVLFFGIYFPEHGGMLFKKGALGSYDPQLYKPDDADRGSDQMDYSAAAPAQKTNRAVEADM
;
A
#
# COMPACT_ATOMS: atom_id res chain seq x y z
N MET A 1 23.28 -57.19 -26.01
CA MET A 1 23.74 -55.82 -25.77
C MET A 1 25.26 -55.86 -25.74
N SER A 2 25.95 -55.06 -26.56
CA SER A 2 27.40 -54.90 -26.43
C SER A 2 27.73 -54.20 -25.11
N ASP A 3 28.94 -54.36 -24.60
CA ASP A 3 29.38 -53.66 -23.38
C ASP A 3 29.28 -52.13 -23.52
N GLN A 4 29.49 -51.62 -24.74
CA GLN A 4 29.32 -50.21 -25.07
C GLN A 4 27.87 -49.74 -24.94
N SER A 5 26.89 -50.52 -25.41
CA SER A 5 25.47 -50.22 -25.20
C SER A 5 25.03 -50.35 -23.74
N ARG A 6 25.72 -51.17 -22.91
CA ARG A 6 25.47 -51.22 -21.46
C ARG A 6 26.01 -49.98 -20.76
N MET A 7 27.17 -49.48 -21.18
CA MET A 7 27.74 -48.24 -20.64
C MET A 7 26.85 -47.03 -20.95
N GLU A 8 26.41 -46.87 -22.22
CA GLU A 8 25.52 -45.77 -22.60
C GLU A 8 24.19 -45.79 -21.83
N LEU A 9 23.61 -46.98 -21.63
CA LEU A 9 22.40 -47.15 -20.82
C LEU A 9 22.63 -46.71 -19.36
N LEU A 10 23.74 -47.15 -18.74
CA LEU A 10 24.07 -46.79 -17.36
C LEU A 10 24.33 -45.30 -17.21
N GLU A 11 25.01 -44.67 -18.18
CA GLU A 11 25.22 -43.21 -18.19
C GLU A 11 23.88 -42.46 -18.27
N GLN A 12 22.94 -42.95 -19.07
CA GLN A 12 21.60 -42.37 -19.17
C GLN A 12 20.78 -42.55 -17.88
N GLU A 13 20.86 -43.72 -17.24
CA GLU A 13 20.22 -43.99 -15.95
C GLU A 13 20.80 -43.11 -14.84
N ILE A 14 22.13 -42.98 -14.77
CA ILE A 14 22.83 -42.10 -13.83
C ILE A 14 22.44 -40.63 -14.06
N ALA A 15 22.39 -40.17 -15.31
CA ALA A 15 21.94 -38.82 -15.64
C ALA A 15 20.49 -38.56 -15.22
N THR A 16 19.61 -39.55 -15.44
CA THR A 16 18.20 -39.48 -15.01
C THR A 16 18.08 -39.41 -13.49
N LEU A 17 18.89 -40.20 -12.77
CA LEU A 17 18.94 -40.19 -11.32
C LEU A 17 19.44 -38.85 -10.78
N HIS A 18 20.53 -38.31 -11.36
CA HIS A 18 21.03 -36.97 -11.02
C HIS A 18 19.94 -35.92 -11.19
N LEU A 19 19.21 -35.94 -12.32
CA LEU A 19 18.14 -34.99 -12.60
C LEU A 19 16.99 -35.12 -11.59
N ALA A 20 16.57 -36.35 -11.25
CA ALA A 20 15.51 -36.59 -10.27
C ALA A 20 15.90 -36.15 -8.85
N LEU A 21 17.17 -36.31 -8.46
CA LEU A 21 17.69 -35.87 -7.16
C LEU A 21 17.94 -34.36 -7.13
N GLU A 22 18.40 -33.77 -8.23
CA GLU A 22 18.52 -32.32 -8.38
C GLU A 22 17.16 -31.65 -8.23
N GLN A 23 16.09 -32.19 -8.82
CA GLN A 23 14.71 -31.70 -8.64
C GLN A 23 14.24 -31.69 -7.17
N LYS A 24 14.85 -32.51 -6.31
CA LYS A 24 14.63 -32.53 -4.86
C LYS A 24 15.56 -31.59 -4.08
N GLY A 25 16.33 -30.75 -4.77
CA GLY A 25 17.24 -29.78 -4.17
C GLY A 25 18.60 -30.34 -3.74
N MET A 26 19.00 -31.52 -4.22
CA MET A 26 20.29 -32.14 -3.86
C MET A 26 21.37 -31.88 -4.90
N ASN A 27 22.52 -31.32 -4.48
CA ASN A 27 23.71 -31.20 -5.34
C ASN A 27 24.41 -32.55 -5.49
N THR A 28 23.93 -33.37 -6.40
CA THR A 28 24.47 -34.72 -6.65
C THR A 28 25.74 -34.71 -7.50
N LYS A 29 26.00 -33.64 -8.25
CA LYS A 29 27.22 -33.46 -9.05
C LYS A 29 28.41 -32.98 -8.23
N MET A 30 28.22 -32.68 -6.94
CA MET A 30 29.24 -32.13 -6.03
C MET A 30 29.98 -30.93 -6.64
N THR A 31 29.25 -30.05 -7.33
CA THR A 31 29.81 -28.82 -7.89
C THR A 31 30.42 -27.95 -6.77
N LYS A 32 31.56 -27.35 -7.09
CA LYS A 32 32.37 -26.58 -6.14
C LYS A 32 32.60 -25.17 -6.65
N ASP A 33 32.74 -24.23 -5.73
CA ASP A 33 33.16 -22.87 -6.07
C ASP A 33 34.64 -22.80 -6.49
N VAL A 34 35.09 -21.60 -6.88
CA VAL A 34 36.48 -21.32 -7.25
C VAL A 34 37.52 -21.64 -6.16
N PHE A 35 37.09 -21.85 -4.90
CA PHE A 35 37.95 -22.19 -3.76
C PHE A 35 37.82 -23.67 -3.34
N GLY A 36 37.07 -24.48 -4.07
CA GLY A 36 36.89 -25.92 -3.82
C GLY A 36 35.85 -26.26 -2.75
N ARG A 37 35.01 -25.32 -2.31
CA ARG A 37 33.90 -25.55 -1.37
C ARG A 37 32.69 -26.06 -2.15
N THR A 38 32.06 -27.14 -1.67
CA THR A 38 30.90 -27.75 -2.36
C THR A 38 29.63 -26.96 -2.08
N PHE A 39 28.82 -26.73 -3.12
CA PHE A 39 27.53 -26.07 -2.96
C PHE A 39 26.50 -26.99 -2.30
N ALA A 40 25.70 -26.44 -1.39
CA ALA A 40 24.64 -27.19 -0.72
C ALA A 40 23.41 -27.46 -1.61
N VAL A 41 23.25 -26.68 -2.69
CA VAL A 41 22.10 -26.74 -3.61
C VAL A 41 22.57 -26.95 -5.05
N PRO A 42 21.72 -27.47 -5.95
CA PRO A 42 22.01 -27.54 -7.37
C PRO A 42 22.26 -26.14 -7.96
N VAL A 43 23.31 -26.04 -8.77
CA VAL A 43 23.72 -24.78 -9.41
C VAL A 43 23.95 -24.97 -10.91
N ASP A 44 23.87 -23.87 -11.65
CA ASP A 44 24.25 -23.80 -13.07
C ASP A 44 25.77 -23.59 -13.26
N ASP A 45 26.19 -23.42 -14.51
CA ASP A 45 27.60 -23.20 -14.88
C ASP A 45 28.17 -21.85 -14.38
N GLU A 46 27.30 -20.90 -14.01
CA GLU A 46 27.66 -19.63 -13.35
C GLU A 46 27.58 -19.77 -11.81
N HIS A 47 27.50 -21.00 -11.29
CA HIS A 47 27.35 -21.33 -9.87
C HIS A 47 26.10 -20.73 -9.20
N LYS A 48 25.07 -20.38 -9.97
CA LYS A 48 23.81 -19.82 -9.46
C LYS A 48 22.79 -20.93 -9.18
N ALA A 49 22.02 -20.80 -8.11
CA ALA A 49 21.04 -21.79 -7.71
C ALA A 49 19.95 -21.97 -8.77
N THR A 50 19.66 -23.22 -9.16
CA THR A 50 18.67 -23.54 -10.21
C THR A 50 17.29 -23.85 -9.66
N LEU A 51 17.14 -23.94 -8.34
CA LEU A 51 15.88 -24.19 -7.64
C LEU A 51 15.68 -23.22 -6.48
N LEU A 52 14.42 -22.87 -6.21
CA LEU A 52 14.01 -22.07 -5.06
C LEU A 52 13.15 -22.89 -4.10
N PHE A 53 11.88 -23.18 -4.43
CA PHE A 53 10.94 -23.79 -3.48
C PHE A 53 11.41 -25.12 -2.86
N PRO A 54 11.99 -26.07 -3.62
CA PRO A 54 12.50 -27.32 -3.04
C PRO A 54 13.62 -27.11 -2.02
N VAL A 55 14.32 -25.97 -2.08
CA VAL A 55 15.46 -25.64 -1.22
C VAL A 55 15.18 -24.47 -0.29
N MET A 56 13.99 -23.87 -0.33
CA MET A 56 13.63 -22.67 0.43
C MET A 56 13.45 -23.00 1.92
N PHE A 57 12.92 -24.18 2.22
CA PHE A 57 12.72 -24.69 3.57
C PHE A 57 13.51 -25.98 3.79
N ASN A 58 13.81 -26.29 5.05
CA ASN A 58 14.57 -27.48 5.42
C ASN A 58 13.76 -28.75 5.12
N ASN A 59 14.40 -29.76 4.53
CA ASN A 59 13.82 -31.06 4.23
C ASN A 59 13.32 -31.84 5.46
N THR A 60 13.82 -31.52 6.66
CA THR A 60 13.42 -32.16 7.93
C THR A 60 12.07 -31.63 8.44
N PHE A 61 11.82 -30.34 8.22
CA PHE A 61 10.57 -29.66 8.58
C PHE A 61 10.15 -28.78 7.40
N PRO A 62 9.67 -29.41 6.31
CA PRO A 62 9.19 -28.66 5.16
C PRO A 62 8.10 -27.70 5.66
N TYR A 63 8.12 -26.46 5.19
CA TYR A 63 7.17 -25.38 5.52
C TYR A 63 7.37 -24.59 6.82
N ILE A 64 8.28 -24.99 7.73
CA ILE A 64 8.45 -24.27 9.02
C ILE A 64 9.82 -23.61 9.14
N ILE A 65 10.89 -24.35 8.86
CA ILE A 65 12.25 -23.87 9.12
C ILE A 65 12.89 -23.40 7.81
N PRO A 66 13.25 -22.11 7.68
CA PRO A 66 14.00 -21.59 6.54
C PRO A 66 15.30 -22.37 6.33
N ASN A 67 15.58 -22.77 5.09
CA ASN A 67 16.91 -23.23 4.74
C ASN A 67 17.86 -22.03 4.72
N VAL A 68 18.92 -22.05 5.52
CA VAL A 68 19.92 -20.97 5.59
C VAL A 68 21.27 -21.39 5.00
N ALA A 69 21.25 -22.40 4.12
CA ALA A 69 22.44 -22.88 3.44
C ALA A 69 23.17 -21.76 2.68
N GLN A 70 24.49 -21.75 2.82
CA GLN A 70 25.36 -20.80 2.13
C GLN A 70 25.68 -21.31 0.71
N PRO A 71 25.90 -20.41 -0.26
CA PRO A 71 25.73 -18.95 -0.19
C PRO A 71 24.30 -18.49 -0.54
N HIS A 72 23.57 -19.26 -1.36
CA HIS A 72 22.35 -18.80 -2.04
C HIS A 72 21.15 -18.57 -1.11
N MET A 73 20.80 -19.56 -0.28
CA MET A 73 19.60 -19.46 0.56
C MET A 73 19.76 -18.43 1.68
N ARG A 74 20.96 -18.34 2.25
CA ARG A 74 21.26 -17.29 3.24
C ARG A 74 21.14 -15.89 2.64
N ALA A 75 21.64 -15.68 1.43
CA ALA A 75 21.49 -14.40 0.72
C ALA A 75 20.01 -14.11 0.42
N PHE A 76 19.24 -15.10 -0.05
CA PHE A 76 17.81 -14.98 -0.31
C PHE A 76 17.03 -14.52 0.94
N TRP A 77 17.23 -15.19 2.08
CA TRP A 77 16.53 -14.84 3.31
C TRP A 77 17.01 -13.51 3.90
N ALA A 78 18.32 -13.23 3.88
CA ALA A 78 18.84 -11.94 4.33
C ALA A 78 18.28 -10.78 3.48
N ALA A 79 18.21 -10.95 2.16
CA ALA A 79 17.61 -9.98 1.24
C ALA A 79 16.11 -9.80 1.51
N THR A 80 15.38 -10.89 1.72
CA THR A 80 13.93 -10.89 1.94
C THR A 80 13.56 -10.24 3.28
N PHE A 81 14.16 -10.71 4.38
CA PHE A 81 13.90 -10.16 5.72
C PHE A 81 14.42 -8.73 5.88
N GLY A 82 15.59 -8.43 5.30
CA GLY A 82 16.10 -7.07 5.27
C GLY A 82 15.15 -6.13 4.56
N PHE A 83 14.56 -6.58 3.44
CA PHE A 83 13.66 -5.75 2.66
C PHE A 83 12.32 -5.56 3.39
N PHE A 84 11.80 -6.63 3.98
CA PHE A 84 10.65 -6.61 4.88
C PHE A 84 10.82 -5.58 6.00
N SER A 85 11.98 -5.54 6.66
CA SER A 85 12.23 -4.61 7.77
C SER A 85 12.13 -3.14 7.36
N THR A 86 12.59 -2.79 6.15
CA THR A 86 12.52 -1.42 5.63
C THR A 86 11.10 -1.02 5.23
N PHE A 87 10.32 -1.94 4.68
CA PHE A 87 8.88 -1.72 4.48
C PHE A 87 8.19 -1.54 5.83
N PHE A 88 8.54 -2.38 6.81
CA PHE A 88 7.93 -2.32 8.12
C PHE A 88 8.14 -0.95 8.78
N SER A 89 9.36 -0.41 8.72
CA SER A 89 9.71 0.89 9.31
C SER A 89 9.11 2.08 8.57
N VAL A 90 9.05 2.07 7.23
CA VAL A 90 8.43 3.16 6.44
C VAL A 90 6.93 3.27 6.70
N PHE A 91 6.24 2.14 6.85
CA PHE A 91 4.80 2.11 7.07
C PHE A 91 4.41 2.21 8.55
N ALA A 92 5.34 2.03 9.50
CA ALA A 92 5.05 2.10 10.94
C ALA A 92 4.37 3.43 11.36
N PRO A 93 4.89 4.61 10.97
CA PRO A 93 4.20 5.87 11.28
C PRO A 93 2.86 6.01 10.55
N ALA A 94 2.66 5.35 9.40
CA ALA A 94 1.36 5.38 8.72
C ALA A 94 0.30 4.56 9.48
N ALA A 95 0.69 3.41 10.04
CA ALA A 95 -0.18 2.55 10.85
C ALA A 95 -0.60 3.20 12.17
N LEU A 96 0.27 4.05 12.74
CA LEU A 96 -0.02 4.80 13.98
C LEU A 96 -0.58 6.20 13.72
N MET A 97 -0.84 6.57 12.46
CA MET A 97 -1.27 7.92 12.08
C MET A 97 -2.53 8.40 12.82
N PRO A 98 -3.55 7.56 13.11
CA PRO A 98 -4.72 7.97 13.90
C PRO A 98 -4.37 8.47 15.31
N THR A 99 -3.25 8.01 15.87
CA THR A 99 -2.72 8.44 17.17
C THR A 99 -1.81 9.65 17.01
N LEU A 100 -0.88 9.61 16.04
CA LEU A 100 0.08 10.69 15.77
C LEU A 100 -0.60 12.00 15.38
N LYS A 101 -1.77 11.96 14.72
CA LYS A 101 -2.48 13.17 14.28
C LYS A 101 -3.11 13.98 15.40
N LYS A 102 -3.33 13.38 16.58
CA LYS A 102 -4.06 14.01 17.68
C LYS A 102 -3.34 15.26 18.19
N ASP A 103 -4.08 16.12 18.90
CA ASP A 103 -3.53 17.30 19.56
C ASP A 103 -2.43 16.91 20.55
N LYS A 104 -1.50 17.84 20.82
CA LYS A 104 -0.42 17.61 21.80
C LYS A 104 -0.96 17.31 23.21
N SER A 105 -2.13 17.84 23.57
CA SER A 105 -2.80 17.54 24.84
C SER A 105 -3.23 16.08 24.96
N ASP A 106 -3.48 15.42 23.82
CA ASP A 106 -3.90 14.02 23.74
C ASP A 106 -2.71 13.08 23.43
N GLY A 107 -1.47 13.60 23.50
CA GLY A 107 -0.23 12.87 23.27
C GLY A 107 0.15 12.65 21.80
N GLY A 108 -0.48 13.39 20.88
CA GLY A 108 -0.13 13.39 19.46
C GLY A 108 0.80 14.55 19.06
N LEU A 109 0.91 14.80 17.75
CA LEU A 109 1.80 15.80 17.16
C LEU A 109 1.09 17.05 16.62
N ASP A 110 -0.23 17.15 16.78
CA ASP A 110 -1.06 18.25 16.24
C ASP A 110 -0.87 18.40 14.72
N LEU A 111 -1.25 17.36 13.97
CA LEU A 111 -0.98 17.28 12.53
C LEU A 111 -2.19 17.68 11.70
N THR A 112 -1.96 18.56 10.73
CA THR A 112 -2.96 18.84 9.70
C THR A 112 -3.06 17.68 8.69
N PRO A 113 -4.20 17.53 7.97
CA PRO A 113 -4.30 16.58 6.86
C PRO A 113 -3.21 16.76 5.80
N GLN A 114 -2.77 18.01 5.60
CA GLN A 114 -1.69 18.34 4.68
C GLN A 114 -0.33 17.82 5.18
N ASP A 115 -0.05 17.93 6.48
CA ASP A 115 1.19 17.41 7.07
C ASP A 115 1.28 15.88 6.92
N ILE A 116 0.16 15.19 7.12
CA ILE A 116 0.07 13.73 6.92
C ILE A 116 0.38 13.39 5.45
N ALA A 117 -0.27 14.09 4.51
CA ALA A 117 -0.08 13.86 3.08
C ALA A 117 1.35 14.17 2.62
N ASP A 118 1.97 15.23 3.11
CA ASP A 118 3.33 15.65 2.75
C ASP A 118 4.38 14.71 3.36
N SER A 119 4.19 14.29 4.61
CA SER A 119 5.11 13.37 5.28
C SER A 119 5.11 11.98 4.62
N GLY A 120 3.95 11.51 4.13
CA GLY A 120 3.83 10.30 3.31
C GLY A 120 4.53 10.45 1.95
N ALA A 121 4.29 11.58 1.26
CA ALA A 121 4.91 11.85 -0.04
C ALA A 121 6.45 11.96 0.04
N LEU A 122 6.98 12.59 1.10
CA LEU A 122 8.42 12.73 1.33
C LEU A 122 9.09 11.37 1.53
N ALA A 123 8.46 10.45 2.27
CA ALA A 123 8.97 9.09 2.45
C ALA A 123 9.18 8.38 1.11
N VAL A 124 8.21 8.47 0.20
CA VAL A 124 8.24 7.79 -1.10
C VAL A 124 9.17 8.51 -2.10
N SER A 125 9.21 9.85 -2.05
CA SER A 125 9.98 10.68 -2.99
C SER A 125 11.49 10.55 -2.78
N PHE A 126 11.96 10.56 -1.53
CA PHE A 126 13.38 10.38 -1.23
C PHE A 126 13.87 8.97 -1.60
N THR A 127 12.99 7.97 -1.53
CA THR A 127 13.31 6.62 -2.05
C THR A 127 13.62 6.64 -3.55
N ILE A 128 12.95 7.46 -4.38
CA ILE A 128 13.22 7.52 -5.83
C ILE A 128 14.69 7.86 -6.07
N ILE A 129 15.17 8.91 -5.41
CA ILE A 129 16.57 9.36 -5.50
C ILE A 129 17.49 8.24 -5.00
N MET A 130 17.18 7.66 -3.83
CA MET A 130 18.04 6.63 -3.27
C MET A 130 18.05 5.34 -4.08
N ARG A 131 16.98 4.98 -4.79
CA ARG A 131 16.95 3.81 -5.70
C ARG A 131 17.85 4.02 -6.91
N ILE A 132 17.85 5.24 -7.47
CA ILE A 132 18.76 5.64 -8.55
C ILE A 132 20.23 5.58 -8.09
N LEU A 133 20.52 5.94 -6.85
CA LEU A 133 21.87 5.87 -6.27
C LEU A 133 22.28 4.45 -5.85
N ALA A 134 21.34 3.68 -5.30
CA ALA A 134 21.58 2.32 -4.81
C ALA A 134 22.02 1.38 -5.94
N GLY A 135 21.56 1.59 -7.17
CA GLY A 135 21.97 0.80 -8.33
C GLY A 135 23.48 0.82 -8.57
N PRO A 136 24.09 1.98 -8.89
CA PRO A 136 25.53 2.14 -9.00
C PRO A 136 26.31 1.69 -7.75
N LEU A 137 25.74 1.88 -6.56
CA LEU A 137 26.35 1.42 -5.31
C LEU A 137 26.40 -0.12 -5.24
N CYS A 138 25.34 -0.82 -5.66
CA CYS A 138 25.32 -2.28 -5.76
C CYS A 138 26.39 -2.78 -6.74
N ASP A 139 26.50 -2.15 -7.91
CA ASP A 139 27.46 -2.55 -8.93
C ASP A 139 28.92 -2.32 -8.49
N LYS A 140 29.17 -1.30 -7.65
CA LYS A 140 30.51 -0.97 -7.13
C LYS A 140 30.89 -1.73 -5.86
N PHE A 141 30.00 -1.80 -4.87
CA PHE A 141 30.28 -2.31 -3.53
C PHE A 141 29.67 -3.70 -3.25
N GLY A 142 28.86 -4.20 -4.18
CA GLY A 142 28.04 -5.39 -3.98
C GLY A 142 26.71 -5.07 -3.32
N ALA A 143 25.73 -5.95 -3.56
CA ALA A 143 24.39 -5.79 -3.01
C ALA A 143 24.40 -5.85 -1.47
N ARG A 144 25.21 -6.73 -0.86
CA ARG A 144 25.27 -6.93 0.60
C ARG A 144 25.67 -5.66 1.37
N TRP A 145 26.79 -5.03 1.01
CA TRP A 145 27.26 -3.82 1.73
C TRP A 145 26.39 -2.60 1.46
N THR A 146 25.84 -2.50 0.24
CA THR A 146 24.86 -1.46 -0.07
C THR A 146 23.60 -1.66 0.77
N PHE A 147 23.14 -2.90 0.94
CA PHE A 147 21.98 -3.24 1.79
C PHE A 147 22.24 -2.84 3.25
N PHE A 148 23.40 -3.22 3.79
CA PHE A 148 23.80 -2.84 5.14
C PHE A 148 23.76 -1.31 5.33
N GLY A 149 24.34 -0.54 4.41
CA GLY A 149 24.28 0.92 4.47
C GLY A 149 22.86 1.48 4.45
N LEU A 150 21.97 0.90 3.65
CA LEU A 150 20.55 1.30 3.57
C LEU A 150 19.75 0.95 4.83
N LEU A 151 20.08 -0.11 5.55
CA LEU A 151 19.45 -0.39 6.84
C LEU A 151 19.88 0.65 7.89
N TRP A 152 21.18 0.98 7.91
CA TRP A 152 21.76 1.92 8.87
C TRP A 152 21.37 3.38 8.62
N ILE A 153 21.15 3.80 7.37
CA ILE A 153 20.64 5.15 7.08
C ILE A 153 19.19 5.34 7.58
N GLY A 154 18.40 4.26 7.66
CA GLY A 154 17.03 4.31 8.17
C GLY A 154 16.94 4.51 9.69
N ILE A 155 17.89 3.96 10.45
CA ILE A 155 17.86 4.00 11.93
C ILE A 155 17.80 5.45 12.48
N PRO A 156 18.64 6.40 12.02
CA PRO A 156 18.52 7.81 12.44
C PRO A 156 17.15 8.41 12.21
N GLY A 157 16.46 8.04 11.12
CA GLY A 157 15.10 8.50 10.85
C GLY A 157 14.08 7.92 11.82
N ILE A 158 14.22 6.64 12.19
CA ILE A 158 13.36 5.99 13.20
C ILE A 158 13.57 6.63 14.58
N VAL A 159 14.82 6.93 14.94
CA VAL A 159 15.16 7.63 16.19
C VAL A 159 14.57 9.05 16.16
N LEU A 160 14.75 9.80 15.07
CA LEU A 160 14.17 11.14 14.93
C LEU A 160 12.65 11.12 15.08
N LEU A 161 11.98 10.12 14.52
CA LEU A 161 10.53 9.95 14.69
C LEU A 161 10.14 9.72 16.15
N ALA A 162 10.88 8.89 16.88
CA ALA A 162 10.63 8.61 18.29
C ALA A 162 10.73 9.87 19.17
N PHE A 163 11.49 10.88 18.74
CA PHE A 163 11.66 12.17 19.40
C PHE A 163 10.91 13.32 18.70
N ALA A 164 10.03 13.03 17.74
CA ALA A 164 9.31 14.08 17.03
C ALA A 164 8.36 14.85 17.96
N GLU A 165 8.30 16.17 17.80
CA GLU A 165 7.41 17.07 18.56
C GLU A 165 6.39 17.82 17.66
N GLY A 166 6.46 17.62 16.35
CA GLY A 166 5.53 18.21 15.41
C GLY A 166 5.69 17.70 13.97
N ALA A 167 5.04 18.40 13.05
CA ALA A 167 5.00 18.04 11.63
C ALA A 167 6.38 18.10 10.96
N THR A 168 7.26 19.02 11.35
CA THR A 168 8.58 19.19 10.73
C THR A 168 9.47 17.98 10.99
N GLU A 169 9.55 17.54 12.24
CA GLU A 169 10.33 16.37 12.65
C GLU A 169 9.74 15.09 12.03
N LEU A 170 8.41 14.97 11.98
CA LEU A 170 7.74 13.86 11.30
C LEU A 170 8.12 13.79 9.81
N LYS A 171 8.04 14.91 9.09
CA LYS A 171 8.40 15.00 7.67
C LYS A 171 9.87 14.63 7.43
N ALA A 172 10.78 15.17 8.24
CA ALA A 172 12.20 14.86 8.16
C ALA A 172 12.50 13.39 8.47
N ALA A 173 11.91 12.85 9.54
CA ALA A 173 12.06 11.45 9.92
C ALA A 173 11.58 10.53 8.80
N ARG A 174 10.38 10.78 8.27
CA ARG A 174 9.81 9.99 7.17
C ARG A 174 10.65 10.04 5.90
N ALA A 175 11.24 11.19 5.56
CA ALA A 175 12.17 11.30 4.43
C ALA A 175 13.42 10.41 4.62
N ILE A 176 14.02 10.42 5.81
CA ILE A 176 15.22 9.62 6.14
C ILE A 176 14.89 8.12 6.17
N ILE A 177 13.79 7.71 6.83
CA ILE A 177 13.34 6.31 6.84
C ILE A 177 13.08 5.85 5.40
N GLY A 178 12.48 6.70 4.56
CA GLY A 178 12.23 6.45 3.14
C GLY A 178 13.48 6.13 2.32
N LEU A 179 14.66 6.64 2.67
CA LEU A 179 15.91 6.28 2.00
C LEU A 179 16.22 4.79 2.12
N SER A 180 15.89 4.17 3.26
CA SER A 180 16.12 2.74 3.49
C SER A 180 15.32 1.83 2.55
N LEU A 181 14.19 2.32 2.01
CA LEU A 181 13.32 1.59 1.09
C LEU A 181 13.95 1.35 -0.30
N ALA A 182 15.12 1.95 -0.56
CA ALA A 182 15.96 1.60 -1.70
C ALA A 182 16.61 0.21 -1.55
N SER A 183 16.48 -0.43 -0.38
CA SER A 183 16.85 -1.83 -0.11
C SER A 183 16.17 -2.83 -1.06
N PHE A 184 15.07 -2.41 -1.71
CA PHE A 184 14.49 -3.13 -2.83
C PHE A 184 15.52 -3.42 -3.91
N VAL A 185 16.31 -2.43 -4.31
CA VAL A 185 17.32 -2.56 -5.38
C VAL A 185 18.34 -3.61 -5.00
N THR A 186 18.85 -3.54 -3.77
CA THR A 186 19.81 -4.53 -3.25
C THR A 186 19.19 -5.92 -3.16
N CYS A 187 17.92 -6.03 -2.78
CA CYS A 187 17.20 -7.30 -2.73
C CYS A 187 17.14 -7.96 -4.13
N GLN A 188 16.73 -7.20 -5.14
CA GLN A 188 16.59 -7.67 -6.53
C GLN A 188 17.95 -8.01 -7.16
N VAL A 189 18.97 -7.18 -6.93
CA VAL A 189 20.32 -7.45 -7.45
C VAL A 189 20.92 -8.69 -6.80
N TRP A 190 20.80 -8.82 -5.47
CA TRP A 190 21.40 -9.95 -4.74
C TRP A 190 20.75 -11.28 -5.15
N CYS A 191 19.42 -11.30 -5.30
CA CYS A 191 18.72 -12.48 -5.80
C CYS A 191 19.12 -12.78 -7.26
N SER A 192 19.17 -11.78 -8.13
CA SER A 192 19.60 -11.97 -9.53
C SER A 192 21.04 -12.48 -9.68
N GLN A 193 21.91 -12.17 -8.72
CA GLN A 193 23.29 -12.65 -8.66
C GLN A 193 23.41 -14.07 -8.10
N MET A 194 22.45 -14.52 -7.29
CA MET A 194 22.46 -15.84 -6.64
C MET A 194 21.65 -16.89 -7.40
N PHE A 195 20.64 -16.50 -8.17
CA PHE A 195 19.72 -17.43 -8.81
C PHE A 195 19.86 -17.47 -10.32
N ALA A 196 19.78 -18.68 -10.87
CA ALA A 196 19.95 -18.94 -12.28
C ALA A 196 18.84 -18.27 -13.09
N LYS A 197 19.15 -17.93 -14.34
CA LYS A 197 18.21 -17.31 -15.28
C LYS A 197 16.93 -18.11 -15.50
N SER A 198 16.98 -19.43 -15.32
CA SER A 198 15.82 -20.32 -15.39
C SER A 198 14.78 -20.04 -14.31
N ILE A 199 15.18 -19.56 -13.13
CA ILE A 199 14.29 -19.33 -11.97
C ILE A 199 14.40 -17.92 -11.37
N VAL A 200 15.11 -17.01 -12.04
CA VAL A 200 15.38 -15.67 -11.53
C VAL A 200 14.11 -14.86 -11.33
N GLY A 201 13.07 -15.08 -12.15
CA GLY A 201 11.77 -14.42 -11.99
C GLY A 201 11.10 -14.84 -10.69
N THR A 202 11.07 -16.13 -10.40
CA THR A 202 10.51 -16.71 -9.18
C THR A 202 11.26 -16.23 -7.94
N ALA A 203 12.59 -16.23 -7.97
CA ALA A 203 13.42 -15.78 -6.85
C ALA A 203 13.22 -14.29 -6.54
N ASN A 204 13.37 -13.43 -7.55
CA ASN A 204 13.19 -11.98 -7.42
C ASN A 204 11.77 -11.61 -6.98
N ALA A 205 10.76 -12.25 -7.57
CA ALA A 205 9.38 -11.97 -7.26
C ALA A 205 9.00 -12.45 -5.85
N THR A 206 9.50 -13.60 -5.40
CA THR A 206 9.24 -14.10 -4.05
C THR A 206 9.94 -13.26 -2.99
N ALA A 207 11.23 -12.95 -3.17
CA ALA A 207 11.96 -12.08 -2.23
C ALA A 207 11.36 -10.67 -2.18
N GLY A 208 11.00 -10.12 -3.35
CA GLY A 208 10.32 -8.83 -3.45
C GLY A 208 8.93 -8.81 -2.81
N GLY A 209 8.12 -9.85 -3.04
CA GLY A 209 6.77 -9.96 -2.47
C GLY A 209 6.81 -10.10 -0.95
N TRP A 210 7.64 -11.01 -0.44
CA TRP A 210 7.80 -11.18 1.00
C TRP A 210 8.43 -9.97 1.68
N GLY A 211 9.22 -9.17 0.97
CA GLY A 211 9.66 -7.87 1.49
C GLY A 211 8.56 -6.80 1.48
N ASN A 212 7.81 -6.66 0.37
CA ASN A 212 6.68 -5.72 0.29
C ASN A 212 5.58 -6.04 1.31
N LEU A 213 5.41 -7.32 1.67
CA LEU A 213 4.51 -7.80 2.72
C LEU A 213 4.73 -7.05 4.06
N GLY A 214 5.93 -6.54 4.32
CA GLY A 214 6.21 -5.70 5.49
C GLY A 214 5.27 -4.52 5.63
N GLY A 215 4.85 -3.89 4.53
CA GLY A 215 3.89 -2.79 4.56
C GLY A 215 2.51 -3.24 5.04
N GLY A 216 1.99 -4.34 4.50
CA GLY A 216 0.70 -4.92 4.91
C GLY A 216 0.71 -5.44 6.35
N VAL A 217 1.77 -6.14 6.75
CA VAL A 217 1.92 -6.66 8.12
C VAL A 217 2.01 -5.53 9.14
N THR A 218 2.74 -4.45 8.82
CA THR A 218 2.83 -3.27 9.70
C THR A 218 1.48 -2.65 10.01
N GLN A 219 0.60 -2.54 9.02
CA GLN A 219 -0.73 -1.96 9.21
C GLN A 219 -1.59 -2.78 10.18
N LEU A 220 -1.36 -4.09 10.29
CA LEU A 220 -2.04 -4.97 11.23
C LEU A 220 -1.35 -5.04 12.59
N VAL A 221 -0.01 -5.12 12.60
CA VAL A 221 0.77 -5.46 13.80
C VAL A 221 1.14 -4.23 14.62
N MET A 222 1.45 -3.08 14.01
CA MET A 222 1.83 -1.88 14.76
C MET A 222 0.73 -1.36 15.69
N PRO A 223 -0.56 -1.34 15.29
CA PRO A 223 -1.64 -0.97 16.22
C PRO A 223 -1.72 -1.92 17.42
N LEU A 224 -1.51 -3.23 17.22
CA LEU A 224 -1.51 -4.22 18.30
C LEU A 224 -0.30 -4.05 19.24
N ILE A 225 0.88 -3.75 18.69
CA ILE A 225 2.07 -3.40 19.47
C ILE A 225 1.79 -2.14 20.30
N TYR A 226 1.20 -1.12 19.69
CA TYR A 226 0.82 0.11 20.37
C TYR A 226 -0.17 -0.14 21.50
N GLU A 227 -1.23 -0.91 21.28
CA GLU A 227 -2.20 -1.27 22.33
C GLU A 227 -1.53 -2.02 23.49
N GLY A 228 -0.64 -2.98 23.20
CA GLY A 228 0.11 -3.70 24.22
C GLY A 228 1.03 -2.80 25.04
N ILE A 229 1.73 -1.86 24.38
CA ILE A 229 2.58 -0.88 25.08
C ILE A 229 1.72 0.10 25.88
N LEU A 230 0.60 0.59 25.33
CA LEU A 230 -0.32 1.50 26.00
C LEU A 230 -0.86 0.93 27.31
N GLN A 231 -1.18 -0.36 27.32
CA GLN A 231 -1.57 -1.08 28.54
C GLN A 231 -0.44 -1.16 29.57
N SER A 232 0.82 -1.25 29.12
CA SER A 232 1.99 -1.30 30.00
C SER A 232 2.46 0.06 30.53
N GLN A 233 2.02 1.17 29.92
CA GLN A 233 2.47 2.54 30.20
C GLN A 233 1.36 3.39 30.83
N ASP A 234 0.48 2.81 31.65
CA ASP A 234 -0.61 3.52 32.34
C ASP A 234 -1.49 4.38 31.41
N GLN A 235 -1.71 3.91 30.17
CA GLN A 235 -2.46 4.63 29.13
C GLN A 235 -1.81 5.97 28.68
N ASP A 236 -0.51 6.15 28.89
CA ASP A 236 0.26 7.28 28.37
C ASP A 236 0.42 7.18 26.84
N VAL A 237 -0.40 7.92 26.12
CA VAL A 237 -0.44 7.91 24.65
C VAL A 237 0.89 8.33 24.04
N ASP A 238 1.49 9.43 24.51
CA ASP A 238 2.71 10.02 23.96
C ASP A 238 3.89 9.04 24.11
N LYS A 239 4.12 8.52 25.32
CA LYS A 239 5.20 7.55 25.53
C LYS A 239 4.99 6.27 24.73
N SER A 240 3.75 5.82 24.58
CA SER A 240 3.45 4.52 23.98
C SER A 240 3.79 4.45 22.49
N TRP A 241 3.40 5.45 21.70
CA TRP A 241 3.71 5.42 20.27
C TRP A 241 5.21 5.65 20.00
N ARG A 242 5.90 6.41 20.86
CA ARG A 242 7.37 6.59 20.80
C ARG A 242 8.10 5.28 21.05
N LEU A 243 7.71 4.53 22.09
CA LEU A 243 8.28 3.23 22.39
C LEU A 243 8.02 2.18 21.29
N CYS A 244 6.92 2.31 20.54
CA CYS A 244 6.68 1.45 19.38
C CYS A 244 7.80 1.53 18.34
N MET A 245 8.55 2.65 18.26
CA MET A 245 9.64 2.83 17.29
C MET A 245 10.88 1.97 17.61
N ILE A 246 10.96 1.38 18.81
CA ILE A 246 12.00 0.39 19.16
C ILE A 246 11.89 -0.85 18.25
N VAL A 247 10.67 -1.25 17.88
CA VAL A 247 10.43 -2.44 17.05
C VAL A 247 11.04 -2.31 15.65
N PRO A 248 10.71 -1.28 14.84
CA PRO A 248 11.35 -1.10 13.53
C PRO A 248 12.86 -0.89 13.62
N ALA A 249 13.36 -0.20 14.67
CA ALA A 249 14.80 -0.06 14.88
C ALA A 249 15.49 -1.42 15.15
N ALA A 250 14.90 -2.26 16.00
CA ALA A 250 15.41 -3.61 16.28
C ALA A 250 15.39 -4.49 15.02
N LEU A 251 14.33 -4.40 14.21
CA LEU A 251 14.24 -5.12 12.92
C LEU A 251 15.38 -4.73 11.96
N HIS A 252 15.74 -3.44 11.88
CA HIS A 252 16.87 -2.99 11.07
C HIS A 252 18.21 -3.54 11.58
N VAL A 253 18.42 -3.57 12.89
CA VAL A 253 19.64 -4.12 13.50
C VAL A 253 19.75 -5.63 13.25
N ILE A 254 18.69 -6.39 13.53
CA ILE A 254 18.66 -7.85 13.30
C ILE A 254 18.87 -8.17 11.81
N SER A 255 18.20 -7.42 10.93
CA SER A 255 18.37 -7.57 9.48
C SER A 255 19.80 -7.26 9.04
N SER A 256 20.45 -6.26 9.65
CA SER A 256 21.84 -5.92 9.36
C SER A 256 22.79 -7.06 9.72
N LEU A 257 22.57 -7.74 10.84
CA LEU A 257 23.33 -8.93 11.24
C LEU A 257 23.13 -10.08 10.23
N CYS A 258 21.90 -10.28 9.77
CA CYS A 258 21.59 -11.28 8.74
C CYS A 258 22.29 -10.96 7.41
N VAL A 259 22.26 -9.69 6.99
CA VAL A 259 22.95 -9.21 5.77
C VAL A 259 24.46 -9.43 5.86
N ILE A 260 25.10 -9.07 6.97
CA ILE A 260 26.55 -9.27 7.17
C ILE A 260 26.91 -10.75 7.09
N SER A 261 26.04 -11.63 7.60
CA SER A 261 26.28 -13.08 7.55
C SER A 261 26.32 -13.62 6.11
N GLY A 262 25.70 -12.93 5.13
CA GLY A 262 25.65 -13.35 3.72
C GLY A 262 26.96 -13.18 2.95
N GLN A 263 26.94 -13.56 1.67
CA GLN A 263 28.07 -13.47 0.74
C GLN A 263 27.68 -12.65 -0.50
N ASP A 264 28.62 -11.96 -1.14
CA ASP A 264 28.30 -11.05 -2.27
C ASP A 264 27.91 -11.81 -3.55
N LEU A 265 28.67 -12.85 -3.94
CA LEU A 265 28.41 -13.73 -5.09
C LEU A 265 28.46 -15.20 -4.65
N PRO A 266 27.95 -16.16 -5.46
CA PRO A 266 28.08 -17.58 -5.15
C PRO A 266 29.53 -18.02 -4.86
N ASP A 267 30.48 -17.49 -5.61
CA ASP A 267 31.89 -17.89 -5.54
C ASP A 267 32.71 -17.20 -4.45
N GLY A 268 32.28 -16.04 -3.98
CA GLY A 268 33.04 -15.31 -2.96
C GLY A 268 32.55 -13.90 -2.73
N ASN A 269 33.30 -13.17 -1.92
CA ASN A 269 33.08 -11.75 -1.71
C ASN A 269 33.80 -10.93 -2.78
N TYR A 270 33.30 -9.73 -3.12
CA TYR A 270 33.85 -8.91 -4.21
C TYR A 270 35.36 -8.67 -4.02
N ARG A 271 35.78 -8.28 -2.81
CA ARG A 271 37.20 -7.99 -2.50
C ARG A 271 38.12 -9.20 -2.70
N GLU A 272 37.62 -10.40 -2.46
CA GLU A 272 38.37 -11.65 -2.62
C GLU A 272 38.49 -12.01 -4.11
N LEU A 273 37.37 -11.91 -4.82
CA LEU A 273 37.27 -12.21 -6.25
C LEU A 273 38.06 -11.21 -7.11
N GLU A 274 38.04 -9.92 -6.77
CA GLU A 274 38.87 -8.90 -7.41
C GLU A 274 40.37 -9.15 -7.23
N LYS A 275 40.79 -9.66 -6.06
CA LYS A 275 42.19 -10.02 -5.81
C LYS A 275 42.61 -11.26 -6.60
N SER A 276 41.69 -12.21 -6.80
CA SER A 276 41.95 -13.42 -7.58
C SER A 276 42.00 -13.17 -9.09
N GLY A 277 41.60 -11.98 -9.56
CA GLY A 277 41.44 -11.67 -10.98
C GLY A 277 40.14 -12.20 -11.60
N ALA A 278 39.37 -13.01 -10.87
CA ALA A 278 38.12 -13.58 -11.35
C ALA A 278 36.99 -12.53 -11.50
N LYS A 279 37.12 -11.34 -10.91
CA LYS A 279 36.16 -10.23 -11.06
C LYS A 279 36.86 -8.91 -11.38
N ASN A 280 36.34 -8.19 -12.39
CA ASN A 280 36.83 -6.86 -12.74
C ASN A 280 36.28 -5.78 -11.81
N LYS A 281 37.12 -4.79 -11.48
CA LYS A 281 36.68 -3.59 -10.75
C LYS A 281 35.78 -2.76 -11.63
N THR A 282 34.62 -2.40 -11.10
CA THR A 282 33.58 -1.68 -11.84
C THR A 282 33.53 -0.21 -11.42
N SER A 283 33.44 0.70 -12.39
CA SER A 283 33.23 2.13 -12.13
C SER A 283 31.75 2.47 -12.13
N GLY A 284 31.21 2.92 -10.99
CA GLY A 284 29.78 3.22 -10.86
C GLY A 284 29.25 4.25 -11.86
N CYS A 285 30.05 5.24 -12.26
CA CYS A 285 29.64 6.25 -13.26
C CYS A 285 29.51 5.64 -14.67
N LYS A 286 30.47 4.80 -15.06
CA LYS A 286 30.44 4.08 -16.35
C LYS A 286 29.23 3.15 -16.41
N THR A 287 29.01 2.40 -15.32
CA THR A 287 27.84 1.51 -15.20
C THR A 287 26.53 2.27 -15.23
N ALA A 288 26.47 3.47 -14.62
CA ALA A 288 25.31 4.34 -14.70
C ALA A 288 25.01 4.76 -16.15
N MET A 289 26.03 5.20 -16.90
CA MET A 289 25.86 5.55 -18.32
C MET A 289 25.35 4.36 -19.15
N ILE A 290 25.90 3.17 -18.92
CA ILE A 290 25.43 1.93 -19.57
C ILE A 290 23.95 1.70 -19.24
N GLY A 291 23.57 1.69 -17.96
CA GLY A 291 22.19 1.40 -17.55
C GLY A 291 21.16 2.43 -18.05
N PHE A 292 21.43 3.72 -17.92
CA PHE A 292 20.50 4.79 -18.33
C PHE A 292 20.33 4.91 -19.85
N SER A 293 21.29 4.43 -20.62
CA SER A 293 21.25 4.48 -22.09
C SER A 293 20.42 3.36 -22.73
N ASN A 294 19.90 2.41 -21.93
CA ASN A 294 19.15 1.27 -22.44
C ASN A 294 17.65 1.57 -22.57
N ILE A 295 17.11 1.46 -23.78
CA ILE A 295 15.70 1.78 -24.07
C ILE A 295 14.74 0.81 -23.36
N ASN A 296 15.06 -0.48 -23.31
CA ASN A 296 14.20 -1.47 -22.63
C ASN A 296 14.06 -1.15 -21.14
N ALA A 297 15.11 -0.60 -20.53
CA ALA A 297 15.11 -0.22 -19.13
C ALA A 297 14.11 0.92 -18.85
N TRP A 298 13.97 1.89 -19.77
CA TRP A 298 12.97 2.96 -19.67
C TRP A 298 11.54 2.47 -19.92
N ILE A 299 11.34 1.53 -20.84
CA ILE A 299 10.03 0.90 -21.04
C ILE A 299 9.59 0.18 -19.76
N LEU A 300 10.50 -0.59 -19.15
CA LEU A 300 10.23 -1.26 -17.87
C LEU A 300 10.06 -0.27 -16.71
N PHE A 301 10.77 0.86 -16.72
CA PHE A 301 10.56 1.95 -15.74
C PHE A 301 9.12 2.45 -15.78
N ILE A 302 8.61 2.75 -16.97
CA ILE A 302 7.23 3.24 -17.14
C ILE A 302 6.22 2.15 -16.78
N GLY A 303 6.43 0.91 -17.26
CA GLY A 303 5.57 -0.22 -16.91
C GLY A 303 5.51 -0.47 -15.41
N TYR A 304 6.66 -0.40 -14.72
CA TYR A 304 6.73 -0.61 -13.29
C TYR A 304 6.13 0.55 -12.47
N ALA A 305 6.18 1.78 -13.01
CA ALA A 305 5.45 2.92 -12.45
C ALA A 305 3.95 2.67 -12.37
N PHE A 306 3.38 2.00 -13.37
CA PHE A 306 1.96 1.68 -13.45
C PHE A 306 1.64 0.22 -13.13
N CYS A 307 2.43 -0.41 -12.25
CA CYS A 307 2.00 -1.57 -11.46
C CYS A 307 2.39 -1.41 -9.98
N PHE A 308 3.68 -1.39 -9.64
CA PHE A 308 4.10 -1.15 -8.25
C PHE A 308 3.68 0.23 -7.74
N GLY A 309 3.65 1.26 -8.60
CA GLY A 309 3.11 2.57 -8.22
C GLY A 309 1.61 2.54 -7.96
N VAL A 310 0.87 1.67 -8.66
CA VAL A 310 -0.55 1.40 -8.40
C VAL A 310 -0.70 0.71 -7.05
N GLU A 311 0.18 -0.26 -6.73
CA GLU A 311 0.21 -0.93 -5.43
C GLU A 311 0.36 0.07 -4.27
N LEU A 312 1.37 0.93 -4.35
CA LEU A 312 1.60 1.97 -3.34
C LEU A 312 0.44 2.99 -3.27
N THR A 313 -0.15 3.34 -4.40
CA THR A 313 -1.33 4.23 -4.45
C THR A 313 -2.52 3.58 -3.74
N MET A 314 -2.78 2.30 -4.00
CA MET A 314 -3.85 1.53 -3.37
C MET A 314 -3.60 1.29 -1.87
N ASN A 315 -2.36 1.03 -1.47
CA ASN A 315 -2.00 0.92 -0.05
C ASN A 315 -2.28 2.22 0.72
N ASN A 316 -2.20 3.38 0.05
CA ASN A 316 -2.51 4.69 0.64
C ASN A 316 -4.00 5.07 0.55
N LYS A 317 -4.69 4.73 -0.55
CA LYS A 317 -6.07 5.20 -0.83
C LYS A 317 -7.14 4.14 -0.58
N GLY A 318 -6.78 2.86 -0.51
CA GLY A 318 -7.71 1.73 -0.42
C GLY A 318 -8.55 1.73 0.86
N VAL A 319 -7.95 2.07 2.01
CA VAL A 319 -8.68 2.24 3.28
C VAL A 319 -9.71 3.37 3.15
N LEU A 320 -9.30 4.49 2.55
CA LEU A 320 -10.15 5.66 2.36
C LEU A 320 -11.33 5.35 1.43
N TYR A 321 -11.11 4.54 0.39
CA TYR A 321 -12.15 4.08 -0.50
C TYR A 321 -13.25 3.32 0.26
N PHE A 322 -12.90 2.33 1.08
CA PHE A 322 -13.89 1.61 1.88
C PHE A 322 -14.55 2.46 2.95
N TYR A 323 -13.78 3.34 3.59
CA TYR A 323 -14.30 4.24 4.61
C TYR A 323 -15.31 5.26 4.04
N LYS A 324 -14.95 5.95 2.95
CA LYS A 324 -15.75 7.05 2.37
C LYS A 324 -16.87 6.60 1.44
N TYR A 325 -16.68 5.52 0.68
CA TYR A 325 -17.73 5.06 -0.26
C TYR A 325 -18.67 4.05 0.39
N TYR A 326 -18.17 3.20 1.28
CA TYR A 326 -18.99 2.11 1.85
C TYR A 326 -19.33 2.32 3.32
N GLY A 327 -18.89 3.44 3.93
CA GLY A 327 -19.20 3.78 5.32
C GLY A 327 -18.65 2.79 6.35
N VAL A 328 -17.77 1.86 5.96
CA VAL A 328 -17.34 0.79 6.86
C VAL A 328 -16.52 1.38 8.01
N PRO A 329 -16.62 0.82 9.24
CA PRO A 329 -15.81 1.28 10.35
C PRO A 329 -14.32 1.25 10.02
N GLN A 330 -13.55 2.23 10.52
CA GLN A 330 -12.12 2.36 10.21
C GLN A 330 -11.32 1.07 10.44
N ARG A 331 -11.67 0.30 11.48
CA ARG A 331 -11.08 -1.02 11.73
C ARG A 331 -11.30 -1.99 10.56
N MET A 332 -12.52 -2.07 10.03
CA MET A 332 -12.85 -2.94 8.90
C MET A 332 -12.27 -2.39 7.59
N ALA A 333 -12.27 -1.08 7.39
CA ALA A 333 -11.62 -0.44 6.25
C ALA A 333 -10.11 -0.75 6.22
N GLY A 334 -9.46 -0.75 7.39
CA GLY A 334 -8.06 -1.14 7.56
C GLY A 334 -7.82 -2.60 7.19
N ILE A 335 -8.69 -3.51 7.66
CA ILE A 335 -8.62 -4.94 7.29
C ILE A 335 -8.78 -5.10 5.76
N TYR A 336 -9.80 -4.48 5.16
CA TYR A 336 -10.03 -4.57 3.72
C TYR A 336 -8.91 -3.94 2.88
N GLY A 337 -8.37 -2.79 3.32
CA GLY A 337 -7.20 -2.18 2.70
C GLY A 337 -5.95 -3.05 2.80
N SER A 338 -5.77 -3.75 3.93
CA SER A 338 -4.62 -4.64 4.14
C SER A 338 -4.60 -5.83 3.18
N ILE A 339 -5.76 -6.30 2.71
CA ILE A 339 -5.88 -7.41 1.74
C ILE A 339 -5.04 -7.13 0.49
N PHE A 340 -5.03 -5.87 0.04
CA PHE A 340 -4.27 -5.47 -1.15
C PHE A 340 -2.77 -5.68 -0.97
N GLY A 341 -2.20 -5.20 0.15
CA GLY A 341 -0.78 -5.37 0.45
C GLY A 341 -0.40 -6.80 0.84
N LEU A 342 -1.28 -7.53 1.53
CA LEU A 342 -1.05 -8.92 1.96
C LEU A 342 -0.98 -9.90 0.79
N MET A 343 -1.59 -9.56 -0.35
CA MET A 343 -1.59 -10.38 -1.55
C MET A 343 -0.17 -10.65 -2.10
N ASN A 344 0.81 -9.81 -1.74
CA ASN A 344 2.23 -10.03 -1.99
C ASN A 344 2.77 -11.36 -1.46
N ILE A 345 2.10 -12.01 -0.50
CA ILE A 345 2.52 -13.30 0.07
C ILE A 345 2.59 -14.42 -0.99
N PHE A 346 1.75 -14.37 -2.02
CA PHE A 346 1.73 -15.37 -3.11
C PHE A 346 1.61 -14.77 -4.51
N ALA A 347 0.85 -13.68 -4.71
CA ALA A 347 0.51 -13.22 -6.05
C ALA A 347 1.73 -12.71 -6.82
N ARG A 348 2.65 -12.03 -6.12
CA ARG A 348 3.92 -11.61 -6.72
C ARG A 348 4.75 -12.82 -7.17
N SER A 349 4.88 -13.83 -6.31
CA SER A 349 5.53 -15.09 -6.64
C SER A 349 4.87 -15.81 -7.83
N TRP A 350 3.54 -15.81 -7.93
CA TRP A 350 2.85 -16.36 -9.10
C TRP A 350 3.23 -15.66 -10.41
N GLY A 351 3.43 -14.34 -10.39
CA GLY A 351 3.97 -13.60 -11.53
C GLY A 351 5.38 -14.07 -11.92
N GLY A 352 6.26 -14.26 -10.95
CA GLY A 352 7.60 -14.80 -11.18
C GLY A 352 7.62 -16.22 -11.73
N ILE A 353 6.78 -17.11 -11.17
CA ILE A 353 6.61 -18.50 -11.64
C ILE A 353 6.08 -18.50 -13.08
N LEU A 354 5.08 -17.66 -13.38
CA LEU A 354 4.54 -17.50 -14.72
C LEU A 354 5.62 -17.00 -15.68
N SER A 355 6.44 -16.03 -15.28
CA SER A 355 7.57 -15.52 -16.06
C SER A 355 8.52 -16.66 -16.43
N ASP A 356 8.99 -17.42 -15.45
CA ASP A 356 9.98 -18.49 -15.68
C ASP A 356 9.39 -19.65 -16.48
N THR A 357 8.13 -20.01 -16.23
CA THR A 357 7.41 -21.04 -17.00
C THR A 357 7.27 -20.65 -18.47
N MET A 358 6.87 -19.39 -18.73
CA MET A 358 6.72 -18.88 -20.09
C MET A 358 8.05 -18.72 -20.80
N ASN A 359 9.13 -18.45 -20.06
CA ASN A 359 10.48 -18.47 -20.58
C ASN A 359 10.94 -19.86 -20.98
N ALA A 360 10.67 -20.86 -20.15
CA ALA A 360 11.02 -22.25 -20.45
C ALA A 360 10.31 -22.76 -21.70
N LYS A 361 9.05 -22.35 -21.92
CA LYS A 361 8.22 -22.81 -23.05
C LYS A 361 8.40 -22.01 -24.33
N TYR A 362 8.54 -20.68 -24.25
CA TYR A 362 8.52 -19.78 -25.41
C TYR A 362 9.68 -18.76 -25.41
N GLY A 363 10.68 -18.92 -24.53
CA GLY A 363 11.81 -17.99 -24.39
C GLY A 363 11.40 -16.61 -23.89
N MET A 364 12.25 -15.60 -24.14
CA MET A 364 12.01 -14.21 -23.72
C MET A 364 10.69 -13.66 -24.26
N ARG A 365 10.27 -14.09 -25.45
CA ARG A 365 8.98 -13.71 -26.04
C ARG A 365 7.80 -14.10 -25.14
N GLY A 366 7.84 -15.30 -24.55
CA GLY A 366 6.84 -15.76 -23.60
C GLY A 366 6.78 -14.91 -22.33
N ARG A 367 7.95 -14.51 -21.79
CA ARG A 367 8.02 -13.61 -20.62
C ARG A 367 7.30 -12.28 -20.90
N ILE A 368 7.60 -11.66 -22.04
CA ILE A 368 7.03 -10.38 -22.43
C ILE A 368 5.52 -10.50 -22.68
N TRP A 369 5.04 -11.61 -23.27
CA TRP A 369 3.60 -11.88 -23.41
C TRP A 369 2.88 -11.95 -22.07
N ALA A 370 3.43 -12.72 -21.12
CA ALA A 370 2.82 -12.84 -19.81
C ALA A 370 2.76 -11.49 -19.09
N MET A 371 3.84 -10.70 -19.14
CA MET A 371 3.89 -9.36 -18.57
C MET A 371 2.80 -8.45 -19.15
N TRP A 372 2.67 -8.42 -20.47
CA TRP A 372 1.66 -7.60 -21.14
C TRP A 372 0.23 -8.02 -20.82
N VAL A 373 -0.08 -9.33 -20.88
CA VAL A 373 -1.43 -9.83 -20.58
C VAL A 373 -1.83 -9.50 -19.16
N ILE A 374 -0.96 -9.78 -18.18
CA ILE A 374 -1.28 -9.56 -16.78
C ILE A 374 -1.43 -8.07 -16.46
N GLN A 375 -0.58 -7.20 -17.01
CA GLN A 375 -0.73 -5.76 -16.77
C GLN A 375 -1.93 -5.15 -17.50
N ALA A 376 -2.32 -5.69 -18.65
CA ALA A 376 -3.58 -5.30 -19.30
C ALA A 376 -4.80 -5.71 -18.45
N LEU A 377 -4.77 -6.90 -17.84
CA LEU A 377 -5.81 -7.36 -16.90
C LEU A 377 -5.85 -6.53 -15.63
N GLU A 378 -4.69 -6.12 -15.10
CA GLU A 378 -4.57 -5.16 -14.01
C GLU A 378 -5.33 -3.86 -14.34
N GLY A 379 -5.03 -3.24 -15.49
CA GLY A 379 -5.69 -2.01 -15.94
C GLY A 379 -7.21 -2.18 -16.11
N LEU A 380 -7.63 -3.31 -16.69
CA LEU A 380 -9.04 -3.65 -16.84
C LEU A 380 -9.76 -3.76 -15.49
N MET A 381 -9.17 -4.47 -14.51
CA MET A 381 -9.77 -4.60 -13.18
C MET A 381 -9.84 -3.25 -12.45
N CYS A 382 -8.85 -2.38 -12.64
CA CYS A 382 -8.86 -1.02 -12.10
C CYS A 382 -10.04 -0.20 -12.66
N ILE A 383 -10.28 -0.27 -13.98
CA ILE A 383 -11.45 0.36 -14.61
C ILE A 383 -12.75 -0.20 -14.04
N ILE A 384 -12.87 -1.53 -13.92
CA ILE A 384 -14.07 -2.17 -13.37
C ILE A 384 -14.34 -1.72 -11.93
N LEU A 385 -13.30 -1.61 -11.11
CA LEU A 385 -13.43 -1.11 -9.73
C LEU A 385 -14.00 0.31 -9.69
N GLY A 386 -13.53 1.20 -10.57
CA GLY A 386 -14.07 2.55 -10.71
C GLY A 386 -15.52 2.56 -11.21
N LEU A 387 -15.84 1.75 -12.22
CA LEU A 387 -17.20 1.65 -12.77
C LEU A 387 -18.24 1.14 -11.77
N ILE A 388 -17.85 0.28 -10.83
CA ILE A 388 -18.76 -0.18 -9.75
C ILE A 388 -19.18 0.98 -8.85
N SER A 389 -18.28 1.94 -8.63
CA SER A 389 -18.50 3.07 -7.73
C SER A 389 -18.93 4.36 -8.44
N ILE A 390 -18.95 4.38 -9.79
CA ILE A 390 -19.24 5.60 -10.55
C ILE A 390 -20.67 6.10 -10.44
N SER A 391 -21.63 5.21 -10.14
CA SER A 391 -23.03 5.58 -9.96
C SER A 391 -23.38 5.92 -8.51
N LYS A 392 -22.38 5.93 -7.61
CA LYS A 392 -22.60 6.05 -6.17
C LYS A 392 -22.29 7.46 -5.67
N PRO A 393 -23.10 7.98 -4.73
CA PRO A 393 -22.74 9.20 -4.04
C PRO A 393 -21.38 9.05 -3.37
N SER A 394 -20.55 10.07 -3.50
CA SER A 394 -19.29 10.27 -2.80
C SER A 394 -19.33 11.63 -2.08
N PRO A 395 -18.62 11.80 -0.96
CA PRO A 395 -18.53 13.11 -0.30
C PRO A 395 -18.05 14.23 -1.24
N THR A 396 -17.15 13.91 -2.18
CA THR A 396 -16.61 14.87 -3.16
C THR A 396 -17.63 15.27 -4.24
N ARG A 397 -18.50 14.36 -4.68
CA ARG A 397 -19.59 14.68 -5.63
C ARG A 397 -20.71 15.49 -4.98
N MET A 398 -21.07 15.16 -3.75
CA MET A 398 -22.04 15.97 -2.98
C MET A 398 -21.58 17.43 -2.84
N TYR A 399 -20.28 17.65 -2.63
CA TYR A 399 -19.69 18.99 -2.60
C TYR A 399 -19.70 19.70 -3.97
N LYS A 400 -19.38 18.99 -5.07
CA LYS A 400 -19.36 19.56 -6.43
C LYS A 400 -20.75 19.90 -6.96
N ASP A 401 -21.73 19.05 -6.72
CA ASP A 401 -23.12 19.31 -7.12
C ASP A 401 -23.70 20.50 -6.35
N GLN A 402 -23.33 20.68 -5.07
CA GLN A 402 -23.66 21.88 -4.30
C GLN A 402 -22.90 23.13 -4.75
N ALA A 403 -21.66 23.04 -5.22
CA ALA A 403 -20.95 24.17 -5.82
C ALA A 403 -21.50 24.57 -7.21
N SER A 404 -22.20 23.64 -7.89
CA SER A 404 -22.91 23.88 -9.16
C SER A 404 -24.27 24.54 -8.97
N LEU A 405 -24.86 24.42 -7.78
CA LEU A 405 -25.86 25.37 -7.30
C LEU A 405 -25.10 26.66 -7.03
N GLY A 406 -25.04 27.56 -8.03
CA GLY A 406 -24.39 28.86 -7.91
C GLY A 406 -24.80 29.57 -6.61
N PRO A 407 -24.03 30.57 -6.12
CA PRO A 407 -24.36 31.25 -4.88
C PRO A 407 -25.83 31.60 -4.92
N TRP A 408 -26.59 31.12 -3.92
CA TRP A 408 -27.99 31.45 -3.79
C TRP A 408 -28.09 32.98 -3.81
N THR A 409 -28.43 33.53 -4.97
CA THR A 409 -28.62 34.97 -5.22
C THR A 409 -30.09 35.34 -5.06
N GLY A 410 -30.91 34.42 -4.54
CA GLY A 410 -32.14 34.79 -3.84
C GLY A 410 -31.74 35.55 -2.58
N GLY A 411 -31.70 36.88 -2.70
CA GLY A 411 -31.20 37.78 -1.69
C GLY A 411 -31.86 37.58 -0.33
N PHE A 412 -31.06 37.16 0.65
CA PHE A 412 -31.30 37.54 2.04
C PHE A 412 -30.53 38.83 2.31
N SER A 413 -31.25 39.95 2.27
CA SER A 413 -30.79 41.23 2.79
C SER A 413 -30.75 41.16 4.32
N GLY A 414 -29.60 40.83 4.89
CA GLY A 414 -29.37 40.91 6.33
C GLY A 414 -28.02 40.32 6.70
N GLY A 415 -27.10 41.17 7.14
CA GLY A 415 -25.70 40.83 7.40
C GLY A 415 -25.48 39.72 8.45
N LEU A 416 -24.47 38.89 8.18
CA LEU A 416 -23.94 37.88 9.08
C LEU A 416 -23.02 38.53 10.13
N THR A 417 -23.29 38.30 11.42
CA THR A 417 -22.28 38.42 12.49
C THR A 417 -22.48 37.30 13.53
N ASP A 418 -21.40 36.52 13.75
CA ASP A 418 -21.10 35.64 14.90
C ASP A 418 -21.80 34.26 15.02
N VAL A 419 -21.07 33.18 14.64
CA VAL A 419 -21.40 31.77 14.94
C VAL A 419 -20.37 31.16 15.88
N SER A 420 -20.82 30.26 16.77
CA SER A 420 -20.07 29.89 17.96
C SER A 420 -20.55 28.46 18.47
N TRP A 421 -19.67 27.44 18.75
CA TRP A 421 -19.77 25.98 19.23
C TRP A 421 -19.36 25.35 20.63
N THR A 422 -20.19 24.65 21.48
CA THR A 422 -19.73 23.62 22.50
C THR A 422 -20.77 22.53 22.91
N LYS A 423 -20.24 21.43 23.50
CA LYS A 423 -20.51 19.98 23.37
C LYS A 423 -20.91 19.30 24.72
N ALA A 424 -21.63 18.16 24.69
CA ALA A 424 -21.97 17.35 25.87
C ALA A 424 -21.66 15.83 25.73
N LYS A 425 -21.45 15.18 26.89
CA LYS A 425 -21.08 13.76 27.16
C LYS A 425 -22.31 12.86 27.41
N GLY A 426 -22.19 11.55 27.12
CA GLY A 426 -22.75 10.46 27.96
C GLY A 426 -23.66 9.43 27.26
N ALA A 427 -23.43 8.14 27.55
CA ALA A 427 -23.89 6.91 26.86
C ALA A 427 -25.20 6.26 27.39
N GLY A 428 -25.75 5.27 26.65
CA GLY A 428 -26.58 4.19 27.22
C GLY A 428 -27.58 3.43 26.28
N ASP A 429 -27.18 2.23 25.83
CA ASP A 429 -27.91 0.98 25.52
C ASP A 429 -28.95 0.74 24.38
N CYS A 430 -28.85 -0.48 23.82
CA CYS A 430 -29.44 -1.08 22.61
C CYS A 430 -30.73 -1.91 22.84
N SER A 431 -31.61 -2.07 21.83
CA SER A 431 -32.16 -3.38 21.36
C SER A 431 -33.26 -3.28 20.27
N VAL A 432 -33.09 -4.09 19.20
CA VAL A 432 -34.09 -4.83 18.37
C VAL A 432 -35.25 -4.09 17.67
N LEU A 433 -35.27 -4.13 16.32
CA LEU A 433 -36.52 -4.26 15.54
C LEU A 433 -36.29 -4.93 14.16
N GLU A 434 -36.05 -6.25 14.18
CA GLU A 434 -36.39 -7.12 13.05
C GLU A 434 -37.88 -7.46 13.16
N SER A 435 -38.76 -6.84 12.36
CA SER A 435 -40.11 -7.36 12.02
C SER A 435 -40.98 -6.31 11.31
N PHE A 436 -40.77 -6.05 10.01
CA PHE A 436 -41.82 -5.45 9.17
C PHE A 436 -41.71 -5.92 7.72
N LEU A 437 -41.82 -7.24 7.52
CA LEU A 437 -42.15 -7.85 6.24
C LEU A 437 -43.16 -8.97 6.48
N ALA A 438 -44.45 -8.66 6.42
CA ALA A 438 -45.55 -9.54 5.99
C ALA A 438 -46.88 -8.78 6.13
N GLY A 439 -47.69 -8.80 5.08
CA GLY A 439 -48.99 -8.11 5.06
C GLY A 439 -50.01 -8.67 6.05
N ASN A 440 -50.89 -7.79 6.53
CA ASN A 440 -52.34 -8.02 6.71
C ASN A 440 -53.01 -6.73 7.20
N THR A 441 -54.20 -6.47 6.67
CA THR A 441 -55.18 -5.46 7.10
C THR A 441 -55.54 -5.60 8.58
N VAL A 442 -55.62 -4.48 9.31
CA VAL A 442 -56.36 -4.37 10.57
C VAL A 442 -57.17 -3.07 10.58
N ASP A 443 -58.49 -3.22 10.54
CA ASP A 443 -59.49 -2.19 10.84
C ASP A 443 -59.33 -1.71 12.30
N TRP A 444 -59.34 -0.39 12.50
CA TRP A 444 -59.63 0.21 13.80
C TRP A 444 -60.80 1.18 13.64
N ALA A 445 -62.00 0.66 13.89
CA ALA A 445 -63.18 1.46 14.22
C ALA A 445 -63.14 1.81 15.71
N GLY A 446 -63.22 3.09 16.06
CA GLY A 446 -63.43 3.54 17.44
C GLY A 446 -62.90 4.95 17.71
N GLU A 447 -63.78 5.93 17.56
CA GLU A 447 -63.73 7.27 18.17
C GLU A 447 -62.70 8.29 17.62
N GLY A 448 -63.11 8.98 16.54
CA GLY A 448 -63.25 10.44 16.60
C GLY A 448 -61.98 11.31 16.64
N LEU A 449 -61.04 11.13 15.69
CA LEU A 449 -60.17 12.23 15.24
C LEU A 449 -60.09 12.21 13.70
N ALA A 450 -60.66 13.25 13.09
CA ALA A 450 -60.70 13.48 11.66
C ALA A 450 -59.29 13.79 11.09
N PRO A 451 -59.04 13.50 9.80
CA PRO A 451 -57.72 13.55 9.18
C PRO A 451 -57.22 14.99 9.02
N TYR A 452 -55.96 15.25 9.38
CA TYR A 452 -55.32 16.53 9.08
C TYR A 452 -55.14 16.67 7.56
N THR A 453 -55.99 17.52 6.97
CA THR A 453 -55.84 18.05 5.62
C THR A 453 -54.76 19.13 5.62
N CYS A 454 -53.69 18.95 4.86
CA CYS A 454 -52.81 20.04 4.48
C CYS A 454 -53.54 20.89 3.43
N ALA A 455 -54.04 22.07 3.82
CA ALA A 455 -54.52 23.06 2.88
C ALA A 455 -53.33 23.92 2.38
N PRO A 456 -53.26 24.27 1.09
CA PRO A 456 -52.24 25.18 0.59
C PRO A 456 -52.60 26.59 1.06
N ALA A 457 -51.80 27.17 1.94
CA ALA A 457 -51.85 28.60 2.23
C ALA A 457 -50.89 29.32 1.27
N ASN A 458 -51.46 30.23 0.49
CA ASN A 458 -50.73 31.13 -0.38
C ASN A 458 -49.79 32.02 0.43
N ASP A 459 -48.66 32.35 -0.20
CA ASP A 459 -47.77 33.49 0.07
C ASP A 459 -47.27 33.69 1.50
N GLY A 460 -46.00 33.33 1.72
CA GLY A 460 -45.09 34.20 2.47
C GLY A 460 -44.72 33.86 3.92
N ASP A 461 -45.35 32.89 4.59
CA ASP A 461 -45.04 32.61 5.99
C ASP A 461 -44.79 31.11 6.25
N GLY A 462 -43.80 30.82 7.11
CA GLY A 462 -43.36 29.47 7.47
C GLY A 462 -44.44 28.61 8.12
N MET A 463 -44.22 27.29 8.14
CA MET A 463 -45.12 26.33 8.76
C MET A 463 -45.19 26.51 10.28
N TRP A 464 -46.40 26.59 10.83
CA TRP A 464 -46.68 26.61 12.27
C TRP A 464 -47.16 25.24 12.76
N GLY A 465 -46.67 24.80 13.92
CA GLY A 465 -47.17 23.62 14.64
C GLY A 465 -47.42 23.96 16.11
N GLN A 466 -48.56 23.53 16.65
CA GLN A 466 -48.96 23.78 18.04
C GLN A 466 -48.85 22.47 18.83
N PHE A 467 -48.11 22.47 19.95
CA PHE A 467 -48.09 21.34 20.88
C PHE A 467 -48.97 21.65 22.08
N ASN A 468 -49.97 20.80 22.34
CA ASN A 468 -50.84 20.92 23.50
C ASN A 468 -50.68 19.67 24.38
N SER A 469 -49.61 19.63 25.18
CA SER A 469 -49.48 18.67 26.27
C SER A 469 -48.51 19.16 27.34
N THR A 470 -48.91 19.08 28.61
CA THR A 470 -48.11 19.43 29.80
C THR A 470 -46.98 18.44 30.12
N LEU A 471 -46.78 17.40 29.30
CA LEU A 471 -45.69 16.42 29.42
C LEU A 471 -45.17 16.11 28.01
N ALA A 472 -44.03 16.68 27.64
CA ALA A 472 -43.38 16.35 26.37
C ALA A 472 -42.78 14.93 26.44
N PRO A 473 -43.02 14.03 25.47
CA PRO A 473 -42.41 12.70 25.47
C PRO A 473 -40.90 12.81 25.22
N SER A 474 -40.10 12.20 26.10
CA SER A 474 -38.67 12.03 25.87
C SER A 474 -38.39 10.84 24.96
N GLY A 475 -37.59 11.03 23.91
CA GLY A 475 -36.88 9.93 23.25
C GLY A 475 -37.47 9.35 21.96
N TYR A 476 -38.26 10.09 21.17
CA TYR A 476 -38.73 9.61 19.86
C TYR A 476 -38.40 10.59 18.72
N PRO A 477 -37.88 10.11 17.57
CA PRO A 477 -37.70 10.93 16.37
C PRO A 477 -39.05 11.20 15.67
N TYR A 478 -39.22 12.41 15.13
CA TYR A 478 -40.38 12.78 14.31
C TYR A 478 -39.97 12.97 12.85
N THR A 479 -40.73 12.40 11.92
CA THR A 479 -40.49 12.49 10.48
C THR A 479 -41.32 13.62 9.87
N TYR A 480 -40.68 14.61 9.23
CA TYR A 480 -41.36 15.56 8.35
C TYR A 480 -41.04 15.23 6.90
N GLY A 481 -42.05 14.94 6.10
CA GLY A 481 -41.90 14.75 4.66
C GLY A 481 -41.99 16.10 3.95
N LEU A 482 -40.84 16.71 3.68
CA LEU A 482 -40.77 17.82 2.72
C LEU A 482 -40.40 17.24 1.36
N GLY A 483 -41.36 17.27 0.43
CA GLY A 483 -41.11 16.98 -0.97
C GLY A 483 -40.27 18.10 -1.56
N GLY A 484 -38.98 17.83 -1.82
CA GLY A 484 -38.13 18.75 -2.55
C GLY A 484 -38.54 18.85 -4.03
N PRO A 485 -38.04 19.85 -4.77
CA PRO A 485 -38.35 20.06 -6.19
C PRO A 485 -38.00 18.86 -7.10
N ASP A 486 -37.19 17.94 -6.59
CA ASP A 486 -36.59 16.83 -7.33
C ASP A 486 -37.30 15.48 -7.06
N GLY A 487 -38.40 15.48 -6.29
CA GLY A 487 -39.21 14.30 -6.03
C GLY A 487 -38.64 13.31 -5.00
N TYR A 488 -37.58 13.66 -4.29
CA TYR A 488 -37.04 12.87 -3.18
C TYR A 488 -37.52 13.41 -1.81
N PRO A 489 -37.96 12.54 -0.88
CA PRO A 489 -38.33 12.95 0.48
C PRO A 489 -37.09 13.14 1.36
N TYR A 490 -36.96 14.32 1.98
CA TYR A 490 -35.96 14.57 3.01
C TYR A 490 -36.52 14.29 4.40
N THR A 491 -35.72 13.67 5.29
CA THR A 491 -36.07 13.41 6.69
C THR A 491 -35.17 14.23 7.60
N TYR A 492 -35.75 14.90 8.59
CA TYR A 492 -35.02 15.70 9.58
C TYR A 492 -35.30 15.17 10.98
N THR A 493 -34.27 15.01 11.81
CA THR A 493 -34.39 14.59 13.22
C THR A 493 -33.78 15.66 14.12
N ILE A 494 -34.57 16.19 15.06
CA ILE A 494 -34.08 17.14 16.08
C ILE A 494 -33.88 16.38 17.38
N THR A 495 -32.67 16.43 17.95
CA THR A 495 -32.36 15.77 19.24
C THR A 495 -31.98 16.82 20.27
N ALA A 496 -32.75 16.95 21.35
CA ALA A 496 -32.46 17.85 22.48
C ALA A 496 -31.98 17.04 23.71
N GLN A 497 -30.95 17.52 24.42
CA GLN A 497 -30.49 16.92 25.68
C GLN A 497 -31.14 17.58 26.91
N LYS A 498 -31.32 16.78 27.96
CA LYS A 498 -32.10 17.01 29.21
C LYS A 498 -31.62 18.16 30.12
N GLY A 499 -30.68 19.00 29.69
CA GLY A 499 -30.10 20.08 30.51
C GLY A 499 -30.42 21.51 30.05
N ALA A 500 -31.22 21.70 29.00
CA ALA A 500 -31.40 22.99 28.34
C ALA A 500 -32.67 23.77 28.74
N TRP A 501 -33.21 23.52 29.93
CA TRP A 501 -34.37 24.27 30.43
C TRP A 501 -34.04 24.88 31.78
N ASP A 502 -33.84 26.20 31.78
CA ASP A 502 -33.92 26.98 33.01
C ASP A 502 -35.42 27.16 33.33
N TYR A 503 -35.84 26.66 34.48
CA TYR A 503 -37.18 26.89 35.00
C TYR A 503 -37.13 28.19 35.79
N ASP A 504 -37.43 29.31 35.15
CA ASP A 504 -37.80 30.52 35.88
C ASP A 504 -39.33 30.62 35.94
N GLU A 505 -39.85 30.44 37.15
CA GLU A 505 -41.22 30.75 37.53
C GLU A 505 -41.51 32.22 37.28
N ILE A 506 -42.26 32.54 36.22
CA ILE A 506 -42.94 33.83 36.11
C ILE A 506 -44.43 33.56 35.93
N GLY A 507 -45.18 34.01 36.94
CA GLY A 507 -46.63 33.87 37.04
C GLY A 507 -47.37 34.33 35.78
N GLY A 508 -48.36 33.53 35.40
CA GLY A 508 -49.06 33.66 34.12
C GLY A 508 -50.19 34.68 34.05
N GLY A 509 -50.72 34.82 32.83
CA GLY A 509 -51.99 35.44 32.50
C GLY A 509 -52.16 35.50 30.97
N TYR A 510 -53.27 34.98 30.44
CA TYR A 510 -53.64 35.11 29.03
C TYR A 510 -54.45 36.42 28.86
N PHE A 511 -54.24 37.13 27.75
CA PHE A 511 -55.01 38.34 27.39
C PHE A 511 -56.04 37.98 26.31
N ASP A 512 -57.32 38.21 26.60
CA ASP A 512 -58.41 38.06 25.62
C ASP A 512 -58.52 39.34 24.76
N THR A 513 -58.28 39.21 23.46
CA THR A 513 -58.25 40.32 22.51
C THR A 513 -59.63 40.84 22.11
N ASN A 514 -60.72 40.21 22.54
CA ASN A 514 -62.08 40.70 22.27
C ASN A 514 -62.69 41.53 23.42
N THR A 515 -62.16 41.43 24.64
CA THR A 515 -62.75 42.05 25.85
C THR A 515 -61.77 42.92 26.66
N ASN A 516 -60.47 42.86 26.36
CA ASN A 516 -59.43 43.74 26.92
C ASN A 516 -59.28 43.67 28.47
N GLU A 517 -59.60 42.53 29.08
CA GLU A 517 -59.32 42.22 30.49
C GLU A 517 -58.44 40.96 30.65
N GLN A 518 -57.70 40.91 31.76
CA GLN A 518 -56.72 39.86 32.07
C GLN A 518 -57.37 38.77 32.93
N VAL A 519 -57.48 37.54 32.42
CA VAL A 519 -58.09 36.41 33.17
C VAL A 519 -56.99 35.47 33.68
N PRO A 520 -56.96 35.10 34.98
CA PRO A 520 -55.94 34.19 35.51
C PRO A 520 -56.29 32.73 35.24
N GLY A 521 -55.36 31.98 34.65
CA GLY A 521 -55.35 30.52 34.66
C GLY A 521 -55.07 29.87 33.31
N ILE A 522 -54.18 28.87 33.33
CA ILE A 522 -53.71 28.00 32.23
C ILE A 522 -52.52 28.61 31.45
N GLY A 523 -51.32 28.16 31.83
CA GLY A 523 -50.05 28.58 31.24
C GLY A 523 -49.83 27.99 29.85
N GLY A 524 -49.80 28.86 28.84
CA GLY A 524 -49.18 28.60 27.55
C GLY A 524 -47.76 29.17 27.55
N VAL A 525 -46.78 28.41 27.11
CA VAL A 525 -45.41 28.88 26.90
C VAL A 525 -45.36 29.67 25.61
N TRP A 526 -45.08 30.97 25.70
CA TRP A 526 -44.75 31.82 24.56
C TRP A 526 -43.22 31.98 24.50
N LEU A 527 -42.61 31.67 23.36
CA LEU A 527 -41.23 32.06 23.08
C LEU A 527 -41.25 33.48 22.52
N ASN A 528 -41.05 34.47 23.38
CA ASN A 528 -40.87 35.87 23.00
C ASN A 528 -39.37 36.16 22.88
N TYR A 529 -38.91 36.61 21.72
CA TYR A 529 -37.55 37.11 21.56
C TYR A 529 -37.46 38.51 22.16
N GLY A 530 -36.98 38.61 23.39
CA GLY A 530 -36.79 39.88 24.05
C GLY A 530 -35.88 39.77 25.26
N THR A 531 -34.70 40.36 25.13
CA THR A 531 -33.73 40.69 26.18
C THR A 531 -32.89 39.56 26.80
N ALA A 532 -31.63 39.54 26.38
CA ALA A 532 -30.43 39.19 27.13
C ALA A 532 -30.40 37.82 27.84
N GLN A 533 -29.92 36.79 27.13
CA GLN A 533 -28.83 35.87 27.54
C GLN A 533 -28.55 34.94 26.34
N VAL A 534 -27.52 35.26 25.55
CA VAL A 534 -27.07 34.46 24.41
C VAL A 534 -25.98 33.52 24.91
N ALA A 535 -26.22 32.20 24.91
CA ALA A 535 -25.14 31.23 25.07
C ALA A 535 -24.27 31.22 23.79
N LYS A 536 -23.20 32.02 23.80
CA LYS A 536 -22.17 32.03 22.77
C LYS A 536 -21.27 30.81 22.91
N VAL A 537 -21.01 30.28 21.75
CA VAL A 537 -20.37 29.06 21.41
C VAL A 537 -18.88 28.96 20.95
N VAL A 538 -18.18 29.95 20.40
CA VAL A 538 -17.07 29.93 19.37
C VAL A 538 -16.67 28.61 18.64
N LEU A 539 -16.78 28.52 17.29
CA LEU A 539 -16.10 27.48 16.50
C LEU A 539 -14.66 27.87 16.16
N PRO A 540 -13.72 26.91 16.14
CA PRO A 540 -12.43 27.12 15.51
C PRO A 540 -12.56 26.93 13.99
N THR A 541 -12.07 27.90 13.21
CA THR A 541 -11.85 27.90 11.74
C THR A 541 -12.95 28.52 10.84
N VAL A 542 -12.47 29.16 9.76
CA VAL A 542 -13.15 30.11 8.87
C VAL A 542 -13.58 29.48 7.52
N GLU A 543 -13.65 28.15 7.44
CA GLU A 543 -14.05 27.43 6.22
C GLU A 543 -15.47 26.86 6.32
N PRO A 544 -16.26 26.84 5.23
CA PRO A 544 -17.61 26.28 5.23
C PRO A 544 -17.59 24.75 5.31
N PHE A 545 -18.38 24.16 6.21
CA PHE A 545 -18.62 22.71 6.30
C PHE A 545 -20.13 22.39 6.32
N ILE A 546 -20.50 21.18 5.89
CA ILE A 546 -21.88 20.74 5.67
C ILE A 546 -22.21 19.58 6.61
N MET A 547 -23.35 19.61 7.32
CA MET A 547 -23.83 18.44 8.08
C MET A 547 -24.77 17.59 7.21
N VAL A 548 -24.43 16.31 7.02
CA VAL A 548 -25.25 15.27 6.37
C VAL A 548 -25.59 14.19 7.42
N GLY A 549 -26.87 14.07 7.83
CA GLY A 549 -27.38 12.95 8.67
C GLY A 549 -27.72 11.72 7.82
N ASP A 550 -27.86 10.47 8.27
CA ASP A 550 -28.12 9.81 9.58
C ASP A 550 -27.64 8.32 9.38
N TYR A 551 -27.08 7.50 10.29
CA TYR A 551 -27.64 6.88 11.51
C TYR A 551 -26.48 6.18 12.26
N GLY A 552 -26.36 6.41 13.58
CA GLY A 552 -25.47 5.66 14.49
C GLY A 552 -24.27 6.45 15.00
N TYR A 553 -24.41 6.98 16.23
CA TYR A 553 -23.39 7.63 17.07
C TYR A 553 -21.95 7.12 16.83
N ARG A 554 -21.15 7.89 16.06
CA ARG A 554 -19.68 7.82 16.10
C ARG A 554 -19.16 9.07 16.83
N PRO A 555 -18.25 8.95 17.82
CA PRO A 555 -17.81 10.10 18.64
C PRO A 555 -16.98 11.19 17.91
N GLU A 556 -16.76 11.07 16.61
CA GLU A 556 -15.82 11.90 15.84
C GLU A 556 -16.46 12.30 14.49
N GLY A 557 -17.27 13.35 14.49
CA GLY A 557 -17.41 14.40 13.46
C GLY A 557 -17.50 14.13 11.94
N ASP A 558 -17.49 12.90 11.41
CA ASP A 558 -17.36 12.68 9.97
C ASP A 558 -18.68 12.27 9.27
N GLU A 559 -19.02 13.03 8.23
CA GLU A 559 -20.20 12.94 7.35
C GLU A 559 -20.38 11.54 6.71
N CYS A 560 -21.61 11.00 6.76
CA CYS A 560 -21.93 9.63 6.35
C CYS A 560 -22.47 9.55 4.92
N VAL A 561 -21.64 9.08 3.97
CA VAL A 561 -22.13 8.45 2.74
C VAL A 561 -21.86 6.94 2.83
N ALA A 562 -22.90 6.15 3.07
CA ALA A 562 -22.79 4.69 3.18
C ALA A 562 -23.57 4.01 2.04
N ASN A 563 -22.87 3.59 0.99
CA ASN A 563 -23.46 2.79 -0.08
C ASN A 563 -23.71 1.35 0.42
N THR A 564 -24.91 1.10 0.96
CA THR A 564 -25.29 -0.15 1.65
C THR A 564 -25.93 -1.21 0.75
N ASP A 565 -25.98 -0.97 -0.56
CA ASP A 565 -26.72 -1.76 -1.57
C ASP A 565 -26.15 -3.19 -1.85
N GLY A 566 -25.41 -3.81 -0.93
CA GLY A 566 -24.82 -5.15 -1.09
C GLY A 566 -23.61 -5.21 -2.04
N LEU A 567 -23.21 -4.09 -2.64
CA LEU A 567 -22.10 -4.00 -3.60
C LEU A 567 -20.71 -4.09 -2.97
N LEU A 568 -20.60 -3.98 -1.64
CA LEU A 568 -19.33 -4.10 -0.90
C LEU A 568 -18.62 -5.43 -1.22
N GLY A 569 -19.36 -6.55 -1.24
CA GLY A 569 -18.79 -7.86 -1.57
C GLY A 569 -18.24 -7.92 -3.00
N THR A 570 -18.92 -7.29 -3.96
CA THR A 570 -18.48 -7.20 -5.35
C THR A 570 -17.23 -6.33 -5.48
N ALA A 571 -17.21 -5.17 -4.83
CA ALA A 571 -16.05 -4.27 -4.82
C ALA A 571 -14.82 -4.94 -4.18
N LEU A 572 -15.01 -5.66 -3.07
CA LEU A 572 -13.96 -6.46 -2.45
C LEU A 572 -13.45 -7.55 -3.38
N THR A 573 -14.35 -8.27 -4.06
CA THR A 573 -13.97 -9.34 -5.00
C THR A 573 -13.15 -8.80 -6.15
N VAL A 574 -13.61 -7.70 -6.78
CA VAL A 574 -12.86 -7.05 -7.86
C VAL A 574 -11.52 -6.51 -7.35
N MET A 575 -11.48 -5.94 -6.15
CA MET A 575 -10.24 -5.47 -5.54
C MET A 575 -9.23 -6.60 -5.29
N VAL A 576 -9.68 -7.80 -4.92
CA VAL A 576 -8.82 -8.98 -4.77
C VAL A 576 -8.20 -9.38 -6.11
N PHE A 577 -9.00 -9.50 -7.17
CA PHE A 577 -8.47 -9.83 -8.51
C PHE A 577 -7.58 -8.74 -9.06
N PHE A 578 -7.97 -7.47 -8.88
CA PHE A 578 -7.15 -6.32 -9.22
C PHE A 578 -5.78 -6.40 -8.55
N SER A 579 -5.77 -6.61 -7.23
CA SER A 579 -4.54 -6.81 -6.45
C SER A 579 -3.71 -7.93 -7.06
N ILE A 580 -4.27 -9.14 -7.22
CA ILE A 580 -3.55 -10.30 -7.76
C ILE A 580 -2.82 -9.94 -9.06
N PHE A 581 -3.47 -9.25 -10.00
CA PHE A 581 -2.82 -8.84 -11.25
C PHE A 581 -1.75 -7.77 -11.05
N VAL A 582 -1.95 -6.78 -10.18
CA VAL A 582 -0.92 -5.80 -9.79
C VAL A 582 0.33 -6.51 -9.31
N GLN A 583 0.22 -7.38 -8.30
CA GLN A 583 1.41 -8.06 -7.76
C GLN A 583 2.04 -9.04 -8.76
N MET A 584 1.24 -9.78 -9.53
CA MET A 584 1.77 -10.64 -10.59
C MET A 584 2.55 -9.83 -11.63
N SER A 585 2.04 -8.67 -12.03
CA SER A 585 2.69 -7.73 -12.95
C SER A 585 4.07 -7.32 -12.42
N GLU A 586 4.16 -6.97 -11.14
CA GLU A 586 5.43 -6.61 -10.52
C GLU A 586 6.46 -7.75 -10.52
N GLY A 587 6.00 -9.00 -10.30
CA GLY A 587 6.83 -10.19 -10.37
C GLY A 587 7.36 -10.44 -11.79
N LEU A 588 6.53 -10.22 -12.81
CA LEU A 588 6.89 -10.38 -14.22
C LEU A 588 7.97 -9.38 -14.66
N HIS A 589 7.92 -8.13 -14.20
CA HIS A 589 8.95 -7.12 -14.52
C HIS A 589 10.33 -7.56 -14.04
N PHE A 590 10.45 -7.99 -12.78
CA PHE A 590 11.73 -8.43 -12.22
C PHE A 590 12.17 -9.83 -12.68
N GLY A 591 11.33 -10.51 -13.47
CA GLY A 591 11.71 -11.64 -14.31
C GLY A 591 12.40 -11.24 -15.63
N ILE A 592 12.30 -9.99 -16.06
CA ILE A 592 12.91 -9.45 -17.29
C ILE A 592 14.09 -8.53 -17.00
N VAL A 593 14.02 -7.72 -15.93
CA VAL A 593 15.08 -6.77 -15.52
C VAL A 593 16.50 -7.37 -15.57
N PRO A 594 16.76 -8.60 -15.10
CA PRO A 594 18.11 -9.18 -15.13
C PRO A 594 18.67 -9.44 -16.55
N TYR A 595 17.83 -9.36 -17.58
CA TYR A 595 18.21 -9.58 -18.98
C TYR A 595 18.49 -8.29 -19.74
N VAL A 596 18.11 -7.13 -19.18
CA VAL A 596 18.23 -5.82 -19.83
C VAL A 596 19.67 -5.40 -20.02
N SER A 597 20.45 -5.46 -18.94
CA SER A 597 21.88 -5.19 -18.97
C SER A 597 22.55 -5.96 -17.85
N ARG A 598 23.37 -6.96 -18.21
CA ARG A 598 24.21 -7.67 -17.24
C ARG A 598 25.27 -6.75 -16.63
N PRO A 599 25.96 -5.88 -17.42
CA PRO A 599 26.96 -4.98 -16.86
C PRO A 599 26.46 -3.94 -15.88
N ALA A 600 25.19 -3.54 -16.01
CA ALA A 600 24.57 -2.52 -15.22
C ALA A 600 23.32 -3.03 -14.47
N LEU A 601 23.37 -4.28 -13.99
CA LEU A 601 22.25 -4.93 -13.32
C LEU A 601 21.72 -4.10 -12.14
N GLY A 602 22.61 -3.53 -11.33
CA GLY A 602 22.26 -2.64 -10.23
C GLY A 602 21.56 -1.39 -10.70
N VAL A 603 22.15 -0.66 -11.65
CA VAL A 603 21.57 0.56 -12.22
C VAL A 603 20.19 0.30 -12.84
N VAL A 604 20.03 -0.75 -13.63
CA VAL A 604 18.72 -1.07 -14.24
C VAL A 604 17.70 -1.42 -13.17
N SER A 605 18.06 -2.24 -12.17
CA SER A 605 17.18 -2.59 -11.06
C SER A 605 16.77 -1.35 -10.25
N GLY A 606 17.73 -0.44 -10.04
CA GLY A 606 17.52 0.84 -9.36
C GLY A 606 16.59 1.77 -10.14
N MET A 607 16.81 1.91 -11.44
CA MET A 607 15.98 2.72 -12.31
C MET A 607 14.55 2.17 -12.37
N VAL A 608 14.36 0.91 -12.77
CA VAL A 608 13.02 0.30 -12.87
C VAL A 608 12.31 0.37 -11.52
N GLY A 609 13.00 0.06 -10.42
CA GLY A 609 12.46 0.23 -9.07
C GLY A 609 12.06 1.67 -8.75
N ALA A 610 12.85 2.67 -9.13
CA ALA A 610 12.52 4.09 -8.92
C ALA A 610 11.24 4.49 -9.67
N GLY A 611 10.98 3.90 -10.84
CA GLY A 611 9.74 4.09 -11.61
C GLY A 611 8.50 3.79 -10.79
N GLY A 612 8.52 2.70 -10.03
CA GLY A 612 7.42 2.32 -9.15
C GLY A 612 7.10 3.35 -8.05
N ASN A 613 8.12 3.95 -7.41
CA ASN A 613 7.89 5.03 -6.44
C ASN A 613 7.40 6.32 -7.12
N LEU A 614 7.90 6.64 -8.31
CA LEU A 614 7.42 7.77 -9.10
C LEU A 614 5.94 7.59 -9.47
N GLY A 615 5.58 6.38 -9.93
CA GLY A 615 4.21 6.03 -10.24
C GLY A 615 3.27 6.15 -9.05
N ALA A 616 3.73 5.86 -7.83
CA ALA A 616 2.95 6.07 -6.61
C ALA A 616 2.65 7.55 -6.35
N VAL A 617 3.65 8.43 -6.58
CA VAL A 617 3.47 9.88 -6.46
C VAL A 617 2.47 10.37 -7.51
N ILE A 618 2.63 9.96 -8.77
CA ILE A 618 1.71 10.29 -9.87
C ILE A 618 0.29 9.78 -9.57
N GLY A 619 0.15 8.53 -9.15
CA GLY A 619 -1.14 7.93 -8.83
C GLY A 619 -1.84 8.60 -7.65
N THR A 620 -1.11 8.89 -6.57
CA THR A 620 -1.68 9.44 -5.32
C THR A 620 -1.98 10.94 -5.41
N ARG A 621 -1.16 11.72 -6.12
CA ARG A 621 -1.27 13.19 -6.20
C ARG A 621 -1.78 13.69 -7.55
N GLY A 622 -1.50 12.99 -8.64
CA GLY A 622 -1.86 13.41 -10.00
C GLY A 622 -3.15 12.80 -10.51
N ILE A 623 -3.45 11.54 -10.19
CA ILE A 623 -4.61 10.82 -10.72
C ILE A 623 -5.73 10.71 -9.69
N ILE A 624 -5.46 10.12 -8.52
CA ILE A 624 -6.41 9.99 -7.40
C ILE A 624 -6.15 11.09 -6.38
N ALA A 625 -6.14 12.33 -6.86
CA ALA A 625 -5.89 13.53 -6.05
C ALA A 625 -7.02 13.75 -5.02
N PRO A 626 -6.79 14.51 -3.94
CA PRO A 626 -7.78 14.74 -2.88
C PRO A 626 -9.11 15.33 -3.36
N ASP A 627 -9.07 16.13 -4.41
CA ASP A 627 -10.17 16.87 -5.07
C ASP A 627 -10.83 16.09 -6.22
N VAL A 628 -10.25 14.94 -6.59
CA VAL A 628 -10.76 14.05 -7.63
C VAL A 628 -11.59 12.94 -7.00
N ASP A 629 -12.71 12.63 -7.64
CA ASP A 629 -13.55 11.50 -7.26
C ASP A 629 -12.78 10.19 -7.47
N VAL A 630 -12.64 9.41 -6.39
CA VAL A 630 -11.77 8.22 -6.34
C VAL A 630 -12.10 7.19 -7.44
N ASP A 631 -13.38 7.02 -7.76
CA ASP A 631 -13.88 6.17 -8.84
C ASP A 631 -13.47 6.66 -10.24
N ALA A 632 -13.59 7.96 -10.52
CA ALA A 632 -13.07 8.55 -11.75
C ALA A 632 -11.54 8.40 -11.81
N GLY A 633 -10.87 8.57 -10.67
CA GLY A 633 -9.45 8.31 -10.50
C GLY A 633 -9.06 6.87 -10.86
N PHE A 634 -9.82 5.86 -10.44
CA PHE A 634 -9.58 4.46 -10.81
C PHE A 634 -9.76 4.20 -12.31
N ILE A 635 -10.78 4.80 -12.94
CA ILE A 635 -10.98 4.66 -14.39
C ILE A 635 -9.81 5.26 -15.16
N ILE A 636 -9.39 6.48 -14.79
CA ILE A 636 -8.24 7.15 -15.41
C ILE A 636 -6.97 6.34 -15.19
N LEU A 637 -6.74 5.86 -13.96
CA LEU A 637 -5.57 5.05 -13.62
C LEU A 637 -5.54 3.78 -14.47
N GLY A 638 -6.65 3.06 -14.56
CA GLY A 638 -6.75 1.86 -15.38
C GLY A 638 -6.52 2.11 -16.88
N ALA A 639 -7.03 3.23 -17.41
CA ALA A 639 -6.76 3.64 -18.79
C ALA A 639 -5.27 3.94 -19.03
N VAL A 640 -4.60 4.58 -18.06
CA VAL A 640 -3.15 4.85 -18.13
C VAL A 640 -2.34 3.55 -18.05
N ILE A 641 -2.72 2.60 -17.19
CA ILE A 641 -2.09 1.26 -17.12
C ILE A 641 -2.19 0.56 -18.48
N MET A 642 -3.39 0.55 -19.08
CA MET A 642 -3.58 -0.05 -20.40
C MET A 642 -2.75 0.65 -21.49
N ALA A 643 -2.75 1.98 -21.53
CA ALA A 643 -2.00 2.75 -22.51
C ALA A 643 -0.49 2.51 -22.39
N THR A 644 0.04 2.48 -21.17
CA THR A 644 1.47 2.26 -20.93
C THR A 644 1.89 0.81 -21.19
N SER A 645 1.00 -0.17 -21.02
CA SER A 645 1.26 -1.57 -21.39
C SER A 645 1.56 -1.76 -22.89
N VAL A 646 1.08 -0.85 -23.76
CA VAL A 646 1.38 -0.86 -25.21
C VAL A 646 2.87 -0.63 -25.49
N LEU A 647 3.61 -0.01 -24.57
CA LEU A 647 5.05 0.17 -24.71
C LEU A 647 5.81 -1.18 -24.72
N PHE A 648 5.23 -2.24 -24.15
CA PHE A 648 5.88 -3.57 -24.09
C PHE A 648 6.04 -4.23 -25.45
N PHE A 649 5.27 -3.82 -26.45
CA PHE A 649 5.47 -4.24 -27.84
C PHE A 649 6.80 -3.73 -28.40
N GLY A 650 7.33 -2.63 -27.85
CA GLY A 650 8.63 -2.05 -28.20
C GLY A 650 9.83 -2.70 -27.51
N ILE A 651 9.62 -3.61 -26.55
CA ILE A 651 10.73 -4.33 -25.91
C ILE A 651 11.33 -5.33 -26.90
N TYR A 652 12.64 -5.19 -27.15
CA TYR A 652 13.37 -6.07 -28.05
C TYR A 652 14.78 -6.32 -27.53
N PHE A 653 15.20 -7.59 -27.57
CA PHE A 653 16.57 -7.99 -27.26
C PHE A 653 17.21 -8.53 -28.53
N PRO A 654 18.37 -8.02 -28.99
CA PRO A 654 19.03 -8.52 -30.20
C PRO A 654 19.27 -10.03 -30.17
N GLU A 655 19.62 -10.57 -28.99
CA GLU A 655 19.90 -11.99 -28.80
C GLU A 655 18.67 -12.88 -28.60
N HIS A 656 17.52 -12.33 -28.21
CA HIS A 656 16.34 -13.11 -27.81
C HIS A 656 15.06 -12.78 -28.61
N GLY A 657 15.05 -11.68 -29.37
CA GLY A 657 13.87 -11.11 -29.99
C GLY A 657 13.02 -10.25 -29.03
N GLY A 658 11.83 -9.90 -29.47
CA GLY A 658 10.81 -9.18 -28.71
C GLY A 658 9.43 -9.82 -28.89
N MET A 659 8.37 -9.09 -28.53
CA MET A 659 7.00 -9.59 -28.66
C MET A 659 6.60 -9.82 -30.12
N LEU A 660 6.90 -8.83 -30.97
CA LEU A 660 6.53 -8.78 -32.38
C LEU A 660 7.59 -9.39 -33.29
N PHE A 661 8.86 -9.23 -32.92
CA PHE A 661 10.00 -9.52 -33.78
C PHE A 661 10.82 -10.70 -33.25
N LYS A 662 11.25 -11.59 -34.14
CA LYS A 662 12.18 -12.68 -33.80
C LYS A 662 13.59 -12.12 -33.57
N LYS A 663 14.47 -12.95 -32.98
CA LYS A 663 15.91 -12.67 -32.86
C LYS A 663 16.50 -12.20 -34.21
N GLY A 664 17.24 -11.10 -34.19
CA GLY A 664 17.90 -10.53 -35.37
C GLY A 664 16.98 -9.86 -36.41
N ALA A 665 15.67 -9.85 -36.21
CA ALA A 665 14.73 -9.34 -37.22
C ALA A 665 14.82 -7.82 -37.45
N LEU A 666 15.35 -7.06 -36.48
CA LEU A 666 15.54 -5.60 -36.60
C LEU A 666 16.95 -5.21 -37.09
N GLY A 667 17.70 -6.15 -37.68
CA GLY A 667 19.01 -5.88 -38.27
C GLY A 667 20.01 -5.30 -37.27
N SER A 668 20.45 -4.07 -37.51
CA SER A 668 21.44 -3.36 -36.67
C SER A 668 20.86 -2.65 -35.45
N TYR A 669 19.55 -2.75 -35.20
CA TYR A 669 18.94 -2.13 -34.03
C TYR A 669 19.40 -2.79 -32.73
N ASP A 670 19.90 -1.96 -31.81
CA ASP A 670 20.31 -2.35 -30.47
C ASP A 670 19.67 -1.37 -29.46
N PRO A 671 18.86 -1.84 -28.51
CA PRO A 671 18.28 -0.97 -27.48
C PRO A 671 19.33 -0.37 -26.52
N GLN A 672 20.56 -0.90 -26.51
CA GLN A 672 21.67 -0.41 -25.71
C GLN A 672 22.45 0.68 -26.45
N LEU A 673 22.14 1.96 -26.16
CA LEU A 673 22.73 3.09 -26.90
C LEU A 673 24.20 3.34 -26.56
N TYR A 674 24.59 3.18 -25.28
CA TYR A 674 25.99 3.24 -24.86
C TYR A 674 26.50 1.82 -24.58
N LYS A 675 27.42 1.32 -25.41
CA LYS A 675 27.91 -0.06 -25.32
C LYS A 675 29.01 -0.17 -24.24
N PRO A 676 28.99 -1.24 -23.42
CA PRO A 676 30.11 -1.58 -22.55
C PRO A 676 31.34 -1.95 -23.39
N ASP A 677 32.54 -1.79 -22.84
CA ASP A 677 33.76 -2.30 -23.51
C ASP A 677 33.75 -3.83 -23.49
N ASP A 678 34.35 -4.50 -24.48
CA ASP A 678 34.35 -5.98 -24.58
C ASP A 678 34.98 -6.68 -23.35
N ALA A 679 35.81 -5.97 -22.59
CA ALA A 679 36.43 -6.44 -21.35
C ALA A 679 35.57 -6.21 -20.09
N ASP A 680 34.52 -5.37 -20.17
CA ASP A 680 33.64 -5.06 -19.05
C ASP A 680 32.67 -6.22 -18.80
N ARG A 681 33.10 -7.17 -17.96
CA ARG A 681 32.21 -8.19 -17.41
C ARG A 681 31.34 -7.56 -16.33
N GLY A 682 30.06 -7.92 -16.35
CA GLY A 682 29.09 -7.27 -15.48
C GLY A 682 29.24 -7.53 -13.99
N SER A 683 28.43 -6.84 -13.19
CA SER A 683 28.44 -7.03 -11.74
C SER A 683 28.06 -8.47 -11.35
N ASP A 684 27.34 -9.17 -12.21
CA ASP A 684 26.86 -10.55 -12.09
C ASP A 684 27.66 -11.61 -12.89
N GLN A 685 28.78 -11.23 -13.52
CA GLN A 685 29.62 -12.13 -14.34
C GLN A 685 31.04 -12.28 -13.77
N MET A 686 31.58 -13.48 -13.94
CA MET A 686 32.89 -13.90 -13.45
C MET A 686 33.80 -14.37 -14.58
N ASP A 687 35.11 -14.33 -14.35
CA ASP A 687 36.11 -14.99 -15.17
C ASP A 687 36.68 -16.24 -14.48
N TYR A 688 36.02 -17.37 -14.70
CA TYR A 688 36.45 -18.66 -14.18
C TYR A 688 37.79 -19.11 -14.75
N SER A 689 38.21 -18.60 -15.92
CA SER A 689 39.52 -18.94 -16.51
C SER A 689 40.68 -18.15 -15.89
N ALA A 690 40.38 -16.97 -15.34
CA ALA A 690 41.36 -16.09 -14.70
C ALA A 690 41.54 -16.37 -13.20
N ALA A 691 40.63 -17.16 -12.59
CA ALA A 691 40.74 -17.56 -11.20
C ALA A 691 41.98 -18.45 -11.01
N ALA A 692 43.08 -17.88 -10.51
CA ALA A 692 44.27 -18.66 -10.19
C ALA A 692 43.89 -19.75 -9.16
N PRO A 693 44.23 -21.04 -9.39
CA PRO A 693 44.01 -22.07 -8.39
C PRO A 693 44.83 -21.66 -7.16
N ALA A 694 44.16 -21.50 -6.01
CA ALA A 694 44.82 -21.18 -4.76
C ALA A 694 45.99 -22.14 -4.56
N GLN A 695 47.22 -21.64 -4.68
CA GLN A 695 48.42 -22.39 -4.32
C GLN A 695 48.25 -22.78 -2.85
N LYS A 696 48.00 -24.07 -2.62
CA LYS A 696 48.23 -24.67 -1.31
C LYS A 696 49.68 -24.39 -0.98
N THR A 697 49.94 -23.43 -0.12
CA THR A 697 51.19 -23.37 0.63
C THR A 697 51.17 -24.57 1.57
N ASN A 698 51.54 -25.74 1.04
CA ASN A 698 51.98 -26.86 1.85
C ASN A 698 53.31 -26.45 2.49
N ARG A 699 53.24 -25.88 3.69
CA ARG A 699 54.31 -26.00 4.68
C ARG A 699 53.67 -26.54 5.94
N ALA A 700 54.22 -27.66 6.41
CA ALA A 700 53.84 -28.45 7.58
C ALA A 700 52.83 -29.59 7.36
N VAL A 701 53.16 -30.56 6.50
CA VAL A 701 52.97 -32.01 6.77
C VAL A 701 54.03 -32.80 5.98
N GLU A 702 55.29 -32.67 6.36
CA GLU A 702 56.38 -33.63 6.04
C GLU A 702 57.21 -33.75 7.32
N ALA A 703 56.59 -34.34 8.34
CA ALA A 703 57.20 -34.82 9.57
C ALA A 703 56.19 -35.77 10.21
N ASP A 704 55.98 -36.92 9.55
CA ASP A 704 55.45 -38.19 10.04
C ASP A 704 54.79 -38.94 8.87
N MET A 705 55.64 -39.49 8.00
CA MET A 705 55.47 -40.78 7.30
C MET A 705 56.73 -41.15 6.53
#